data_AF-A0A964U698-F1
#
_entry.id   AF-A0A964U698-F1
#
_cell.length_a   1.000
_cell.length_b   1.000
_cell.length_c   1.000
_cell.angle_alpha   90.00
_cell.angle_beta   90.00
_cell.angle_gamma   90.00
#
_symmetry.space_group_name_H-M   'P 1'
#
loop_
_entity.id
_entity.type
_entity.pdbx_description
1 polymer ?
#
loop_
_entity_poly.entity_id
_entity_poly.type
_entity_poly.pdbx_seq_one_letter_code
_entity_poly.pdbx_strand_id
1 'polypeptide(L)'
;MGIAKRAGRSAMLARHFLLAVLALMTGLVVIPDASAQTTYTVCSKQGSELDLNRASTSGMRAKLSNTNYFGPGGTVAPEQMAFQSLSSVNSGSLAACDIFIGGGFPENLSVAETQAIRTWVNSGNRFVIAGCDSSSQLLCGPNGLQRSLTNISSGFGVSLNFSLAYNPLTCGGVSGVDTYGGAATVISSLAGDATLATHNGTYTGQPAAIAPDLVAPEFLMTADPDMYGSSGNGVIGNSAIASSDQSVFVLNSFKFAADALSGRLQNPQCPVDYNSAGDLEIGLTASAASVSVGGTVDFEIEVANTGGASVGDIEALFEVPAGFSFVSEAGPGSYDSASGVWTLGALNPGDSVTLIVTATAAAVGSPQARAEITRANLPDSDSAPNAGFGEDDLADGLNDDDEASLAMTIQPGGPTVSGRVFEDNGAGGSTAHDGVFAGNEAGIGGVRILARDAGGAVIARTESDGDGLYTIVLPNNSAGSQVTLHAVRAGGEWRYVSGAPGDLPAAADTLASHGEVSFTPVPGADYSGVDIGQVRRPQLKAPRLASLSPGQSVVLGHTFTATTAGTVDLTLSDIEASPASAFTQALFADTDCDGVIGLAETVVSGSLGVAAGDETCLLVRVSAAPGIPGDSRLDYTLMADFAYAGTALGEELANDDRVTVSPEGALELTKQVCNLTVSACDAASGTGFAPANTGRPGDVLIYRIGFENPGPDAIDEVDIHDDTPAYSRLTATGPDVVAAPAGLSCMLVSPAAPAAGYAGDLHWQCSGQMSAGDQGVVSFEVAVDE
;
A
#
# COMPACT_ATOMS: atom_id res chain seq x y z
N MET A 1 22.06 46.15 -18.69
CA MET A 1 22.64 47.42 -19.18
C MET A 1 23.39 48.06 -18.00
N GLY A 2 24.68 48.43 -18.14
CA GLY A 2 25.61 49.11 -17.17
C GLY A 2 25.42 48.93 -15.64
N ILE A 3 26.32 48.31 -14.84
CA ILE A 3 27.70 48.72 -14.44
C ILE A 3 27.67 50.02 -13.55
N ALA A 4 28.23 50.12 -12.32
CA ALA A 4 29.27 49.36 -11.61
C ALA A 4 29.15 49.27 -10.04
N LYS A 5 29.70 48.16 -9.49
CA LYS A 5 30.61 47.93 -8.32
C LYS A 5 30.80 49.05 -7.25
N ARG A 6 30.82 48.87 -5.90
CA ARG A 6 31.10 47.80 -4.88
C ARG A 6 32.45 47.97 -4.12
N ALA A 7 32.43 47.74 -2.78
CA ALA A 7 33.51 47.80 -1.75
C ALA A 7 34.01 49.22 -1.34
N GLY A 8 34.43 49.54 -0.11
CA GLY A 8 34.55 48.88 1.22
C GLY A 8 35.10 49.92 2.25
N ARG A 9 35.28 49.70 3.58
CA ARG A 9 35.08 48.55 4.50
C ARG A 9 34.82 49.11 5.95
N SER A 10 34.88 48.28 7.00
CA SER A 10 34.42 48.55 8.38
C SER A 10 35.45 49.09 9.41
N ALA A 11 34.96 49.32 10.65
CA ALA A 11 35.65 49.47 11.96
C ALA A 11 36.08 50.91 12.36
N MET A 12 36.00 51.36 13.63
CA MET A 12 35.64 50.68 14.90
C MET A 12 35.26 51.68 16.02
N LEU A 13 34.56 51.18 17.06
CA LEU A 13 34.52 51.68 18.46
C LEU A 13 33.84 53.04 18.83
N ALA A 14 33.49 53.12 20.13
CA ALA A 14 33.09 54.31 20.90
C ALA A 14 31.70 54.96 20.66
N ARG A 15 30.61 54.22 20.90
CA ARG A 15 29.30 54.81 21.28
C ARG A 15 28.37 53.87 22.07
N HIS A 16 28.89 53.25 23.14
CA HIS A 16 28.14 52.33 24.02
C HIS A 16 28.46 52.52 25.52
N PHE A 17 28.87 53.73 25.93
CA PHE A 17 29.40 53.97 27.28
C PHE A 17 28.88 55.27 27.93
N LEU A 18 27.58 55.57 27.80
CA LEU A 18 26.96 56.67 28.55
C LEU A 18 25.44 56.55 28.72
N LEU A 19 24.92 55.42 29.21
CA LEU A 19 23.53 55.33 29.70
C LEU A 19 23.29 54.26 30.80
N ALA A 20 24.34 53.88 31.55
CA ALA A 20 24.31 52.76 32.51
C ALA A 20 24.58 53.16 33.98
N VAL A 21 24.36 54.44 34.36
CA VAL A 21 24.79 54.99 35.67
C VAL A 21 23.66 55.73 36.43
N LEU A 22 22.40 55.60 36.03
CA LEU A 22 21.29 56.25 36.77
C LEU A 22 19.93 55.53 36.72
N ALA A 23 19.94 54.23 37.04
CA ALA A 23 18.70 53.44 37.24
C ALA A 23 18.89 52.36 38.33
N LEU A 24 19.49 52.75 39.46
CA LEU A 24 19.65 51.92 40.66
C LEU A 24 19.20 52.73 41.87
N MET A 25 17.98 52.48 42.38
CA MET A 25 17.52 52.71 43.77
C MET A 25 15.99 52.51 43.88
N THR A 26 15.56 51.26 44.05
CA THR A 26 14.48 50.77 44.96
C THR A 26 13.95 49.43 44.44
N GLY A 27 14.01 48.36 45.24
CA GLY A 27 13.55 47.02 44.84
C GLY A 27 14.67 46.01 44.57
N LEU A 28 15.77 46.06 45.33
CA LEU A 28 16.77 45.00 45.31
C LEU A 28 16.24 43.79 46.09
N VAL A 29 15.63 42.83 45.39
CA VAL A 29 15.60 41.44 45.87
C VAL A 29 17.05 40.97 45.86
N VAL A 30 17.61 40.72 47.05
CA VAL A 30 18.92 40.08 47.16
C VAL A 30 18.74 38.63 46.74
N ILE A 31 19.11 38.32 45.50
CA ILE A 31 19.42 36.94 45.12
C ILE A 31 20.63 36.56 46.00
N PRO A 32 20.55 35.51 46.85
CA PRO A 32 21.68 35.08 47.65
C PRO A 32 22.86 34.74 46.73
N ASP A 33 24.06 35.16 47.15
CA ASP A 33 25.29 34.82 46.45
C ASP A 33 25.42 33.30 46.36
N ALA A 34 25.46 32.75 45.15
CA ALA A 34 25.52 31.30 44.89
C ALA A 34 26.80 30.63 45.42
N SER A 35 27.73 31.40 46.02
CA SER A 35 28.90 30.90 46.73
C SER A 35 28.70 30.66 48.24
N ALA A 36 27.57 31.07 48.83
CA ALA A 36 27.32 30.92 50.27
C ALA A 36 26.82 29.51 50.63
N GLN A 37 27.73 28.62 51.02
CA GLN A 37 27.37 27.34 51.67
C GLN A 37 26.50 27.61 52.91
N THR A 38 25.29 27.06 52.92
CA THR A 38 24.40 27.15 54.09
C THR A 38 24.66 25.94 54.99
N THR A 39 25.07 26.22 56.23
CA THR A 39 25.32 25.19 57.25
C THR A 39 24.15 25.12 58.23
N TYR A 40 23.52 23.96 58.34
CA TYR A 40 22.47 23.69 59.32
C TYR A 40 23.05 22.96 60.54
N THR A 41 22.76 23.47 61.72
CA THR A 41 23.14 22.85 62.99
C THR A 41 22.06 21.88 63.45
N VAL A 42 22.37 20.60 63.29
CA VAL A 42 21.56 19.48 63.75
C VAL A 42 21.93 19.14 65.19
N CYS A 43 20.97 19.28 66.08
CA CYS A 43 21.13 18.98 67.49
C CYS A 43 20.40 17.69 67.90
N SER A 44 21.04 16.86 68.72
CA SER A 44 20.39 15.73 69.40
C SER A 44 20.72 15.75 70.89
N LYS A 45 19.90 15.14 71.74
CA LYS A 45 20.24 15.03 73.17
C LYS A 45 21.38 14.02 73.37
N GLN A 46 22.39 14.40 74.14
CA GLN A 46 23.50 13.50 74.48
C GLN A 46 22.97 12.24 75.16
N GLY A 47 23.38 11.07 74.68
CA GLY A 47 22.93 9.79 75.20
C GLY A 47 21.61 9.28 74.65
N SER A 48 20.94 10.02 73.75
CA SER A 48 19.84 9.46 72.94
C SER A 48 20.36 8.40 71.96
N GLU A 49 19.45 7.57 71.45
CA GLU A 49 19.75 6.56 70.43
C GLU A 49 20.29 7.18 69.14
N LEU A 50 19.65 8.25 68.67
CA LEU A 50 20.06 9.06 67.51
C LEU A 50 21.15 10.11 67.84
N ASP A 51 21.93 9.89 68.91
CA ASP A 51 23.12 10.70 69.18
C ASP A 51 24.21 10.35 68.15
N LEU A 52 24.29 11.16 67.08
CA LEU A 52 25.24 10.97 65.98
C LEU A 52 26.72 11.17 66.38
N ASN A 53 27.02 11.49 67.64
CA ASN A 53 28.38 11.44 68.21
C ASN A 53 28.69 10.11 68.93
N ARG A 54 27.77 9.15 68.99
CA ARG A 54 28.04 7.81 69.55
C ARG A 54 28.86 6.94 68.57
N ALA A 55 29.65 6.03 69.13
CA ALA A 55 30.52 5.14 68.34
C ALA A 55 29.75 4.24 67.35
N SER A 56 28.52 3.83 67.69
CA SER A 56 27.64 3.01 66.84
C SER A 56 27.07 3.77 65.63
N THR A 57 26.99 5.10 65.68
CA THR A 57 26.32 5.94 64.67
C THR A 57 27.31 6.72 63.78
N SER A 58 28.62 6.62 64.06
CA SER A 58 29.69 7.37 63.37
C SER A 58 29.73 7.17 61.84
N GLY A 59 29.34 6.00 61.33
CA GLY A 59 29.29 5.74 59.88
C GLY A 59 28.21 6.53 59.15
N MET A 60 27.08 6.81 59.82
CA MET A 60 26.03 7.66 59.25
C MET A 60 26.45 9.13 59.25
N ARG A 61 27.06 9.62 60.34
CA ARG A 61 27.64 10.98 60.38
C ARG A 61 28.58 11.22 59.19
N ALA A 62 29.42 10.24 58.85
CA ALA A 62 30.34 10.35 57.71
C ALA A 62 29.60 10.49 56.35
N LYS A 63 28.48 9.77 56.15
CA LYS A 63 27.65 9.94 54.94
C LYS A 63 26.89 11.27 54.93
N LEU A 64 26.31 11.67 56.05
CA LEU A 64 25.54 12.92 56.18
C LEU A 64 26.40 14.19 56.12
N SER A 65 27.71 14.07 56.37
CA SER A 65 28.68 15.16 56.19
C SER A 65 29.32 15.18 54.80
N ASN A 66 28.94 14.26 53.90
CA ASN A 66 29.42 14.24 52.52
C ASN A 66 28.46 15.05 51.63
N THR A 67 28.94 16.17 51.12
CA THR A 67 28.20 17.12 50.27
C THR A 67 27.64 16.52 48.98
N ASN A 68 28.19 15.40 48.51
CA ASN A 68 27.77 14.80 47.24
C ASN A 68 26.49 13.95 47.37
N TYR A 69 26.05 13.61 48.59
CA TYR A 69 24.87 12.75 48.79
C TYR A 69 23.53 13.50 48.72
N PHE A 70 23.51 14.82 48.84
CA PHE A 70 22.28 15.63 48.75
C PHE A 70 21.92 16.07 47.31
N GLY A 71 22.59 15.48 46.31
CA GLY A 71 22.34 15.70 44.89
C GLY A 71 22.94 17.00 44.32
N PRO A 72 23.17 17.09 43.00
CA PRO A 72 23.58 18.32 42.32
C PRO A 72 22.37 19.24 42.07
N GLY A 73 21.68 19.64 43.14
CA GLY A 73 20.41 20.38 43.08
C GLY A 73 20.55 21.86 42.70
N GLY A 74 20.54 22.16 41.40
CA GLY A 74 20.42 23.52 40.87
C GLY A 74 21.61 24.45 41.14
N THR A 75 21.46 25.74 40.80
CA THR A 75 22.51 26.77 40.88
C THR A 75 22.73 27.32 42.30
N VAL A 76 22.57 26.51 43.34
CA VAL A 76 22.67 26.92 44.75
C VAL A 76 23.76 26.09 45.46
N ALA A 77 24.47 26.72 46.41
CA ALA A 77 25.62 26.12 47.07
C ALA A 77 25.29 24.82 47.84
N PRO A 78 26.23 23.85 47.94
CA PRO A 78 26.01 22.61 48.65
C PRO A 78 25.75 22.84 50.14
N GLU A 79 24.72 22.18 50.66
CA GLU A 79 24.34 22.20 52.07
C GLU A 79 25.36 21.48 52.95
N GLN A 80 25.57 21.96 54.17
CA GLN A 80 26.40 21.28 55.17
C GLN A 80 25.64 21.04 56.47
N MET A 81 25.81 19.86 57.05
CA MET A 81 25.19 19.48 58.33
C MET A 81 26.23 19.46 59.44
N ALA A 82 26.09 20.35 60.42
CA ALA A 82 26.90 20.42 61.63
C ALA A 82 26.18 19.72 62.79
N PHE A 83 26.71 18.61 63.30
CA PHE A 83 26.00 17.76 64.26
C PHE A 83 26.50 17.90 65.70
N GLN A 84 25.66 18.45 66.58
CA GLN A 84 25.95 18.74 67.99
C GLN A 84 25.13 17.89 68.96
N SER A 85 25.77 17.35 70.01
CA SER A 85 25.06 16.66 71.11
C SER A 85 24.88 17.60 72.30
N LEU A 86 23.64 17.75 72.78
CA LEU A 86 23.27 18.64 73.88
C LEU A 86 23.14 17.87 75.20
N SER A 87 23.88 18.27 76.22
CA SER A 87 23.80 17.67 77.58
C SER A 87 22.51 18.04 78.34
N SER A 88 21.80 19.08 77.90
CA SER A 88 20.45 19.46 78.36
C SER A 88 19.74 20.24 77.26
N VAL A 89 18.40 20.21 77.23
CA VAL A 89 17.60 20.90 76.20
C VAL A 89 16.81 22.07 76.79
N ASN A 90 17.22 23.30 76.50
CA ASN A 90 16.57 24.52 76.96
C ASN A 90 16.64 25.61 75.87
N SER A 91 15.99 26.75 76.08
CA SER A 91 15.96 27.84 75.09
C SER A 91 17.37 28.38 74.75
N GLY A 92 18.31 28.38 75.69
CA GLY A 92 19.69 28.79 75.44
C GLY A 92 20.50 27.75 74.66
N SER A 93 20.29 26.45 74.90
CA SER A 93 20.98 25.39 74.16
C SER A 93 20.39 25.16 72.76
N LEU A 94 19.08 25.39 72.57
CA LEU A 94 18.40 25.28 71.28
C LEU A 94 18.63 26.48 70.36
N ALA A 95 18.99 27.65 70.90
CA ALA A 95 19.26 28.85 70.09
C ALA A 95 20.44 28.72 69.11
N ALA A 96 21.26 27.66 69.25
CA ALA A 96 22.35 27.33 68.32
C ALA A 96 21.96 26.21 67.33
N CYS A 97 20.71 25.75 67.33
CA CYS A 97 20.21 24.64 66.53
C CYS A 97 19.22 25.15 65.48
N ASP A 98 19.28 24.58 64.27
CA ASP A 98 18.31 24.79 63.19
C ASP A 98 17.35 23.59 63.07
N ILE A 99 17.90 22.39 63.30
CA ILE A 99 17.17 21.12 63.33
C ILE A 99 17.43 20.44 64.68
N PHE A 100 16.39 19.91 65.33
CA PHE A 100 16.53 19.11 66.55
C PHE A 100 15.92 17.73 66.36
N ILE A 101 16.58 16.69 66.87
CA ILE A 101 16.12 15.30 66.83
C ILE A 101 15.99 14.78 68.26
N GLY A 102 14.83 14.23 68.60
CA GLY A 102 14.64 13.62 69.90
C GLY A 102 13.28 12.97 70.11
N GLY A 103 13.22 12.11 71.12
CA GLY A 103 12.05 11.26 71.39
C GLY A 103 12.29 9.86 70.81
N GLY A 104 12.72 8.96 71.67
CA GLY A 104 12.97 7.55 71.40
C GLY A 104 13.14 6.87 72.75
N PHE A 105 12.13 6.09 73.15
CA PHE A 105 12.00 5.38 74.42
C PHE A 105 11.95 6.25 75.71
N PRO A 106 11.36 5.72 76.80
CA PRO A 106 10.76 6.54 77.84
C PRO A 106 11.74 6.87 78.97
N GLU A 107 12.61 7.87 78.77
CA GLU A 107 13.17 8.70 79.86
C GLU A 107 13.95 9.96 79.40
N ASN A 108 13.99 10.28 78.09
CA ASN A 108 14.97 11.24 77.57
C ASN A 108 14.52 12.71 77.36
N LEU A 109 13.24 13.08 77.48
CA LEU A 109 12.84 14.51 77.47
C LEU A 109 11.91 14.81 78.63
N SER A 110 12.36 15.66 79.55
CA SER A 110 11.53 16.21 80.63
C SER A 110 10.55 17.26 80.09
N VAL A 111 9.46 17.52 80.82
CA VAL A 111 8.41 18.49 80.42
C VAL A 111 8.99 19.88 80.10
N ALA A 112 10.01 20.32 80.85
CA ALA A 112 10.69 21.59 80.61
C ALA A 112 11.49 21.59 79.29
N GLU A 113 12.16 20.48 78.97
CA GLU A 113 12.87 20.28 77.70
C GLU A 113 11.88 20.27 76.52
N THR A 114 10.73 19.59 76.66
CA THR A 114 9.68 19.58 75.63
C THR A 114 9.12 20.98 75.39
N GLN A 115 8.85 21.74 76.47
CA GLN A 115 8.33 23.11 76.37
C GLN A 115 9.34 24.09 75.75
N ALA A 116 10.65 23.87 75.95
CA ALA A 116 11.68 24.60 75.24
C ALA A 116 11.68 24.29 73.74
N ILE A 117 11.61 23.01 73.35
CA ILE A 117 11.50 22.58 71.93
C ILE A 117 10.26 23.21 71.28
N ARG A 118 9.09 23.17 71.92
CA ARG A 118 7.85 23.82 71.43
C ARG A 118 8.07 25.29 71.09
N THR A 119 8.68 26.04 72.01
CA THR A 119 8.89 27.48 71.84
C THR A 119 9.84 27.76 70.69
N TRP A 120 10.85 26.91 70.51
CA TRP A 120 11.85 26.97 69.45
C TRP A 120 11.30 26.56 68.07
N VAL A 121 10.45 25.52 67.97
CA VAL A 121 9.75 25.16 66.73
C VAL A 121 8.79 26.26 66.30
N ASN A 122 8.03 26.83 67.24
CA ASN A 122 7.10 27.93 66.96
C ASN A 122 7.80 29.24 66.50
N SER A 123 9.13 29.31 66.56
CA SER A 123 9.92 30.41 65.97
C SER A 123 10.47 30.11 64.57
N GLY A 124 10.04 29.01 63.93
CA GLY A 124 10.38 28.65 62.55
C GLY A 124 11.40 27.51 62.39
N ASN A 125 11.94 26.97 63.49
CA ASN A 125 12.92 25.88 63.45
C ASN A 125 12.24 24.51 63.32
N ARG A 126 12.99 23.47 62.89
CA ARG A 126 12.39 22.15 62.54
C ARG A 126 12.75 21.04 63.54
N PHE A 127 11.75 20.25 63.93
CA PHE A 127 11.87 19.18 64.91
C PHE A 127 11.49 17.82 64.30
N VAL A 128 12.30 16.81 64.56
CA VAL A 128 12.11 15.43 64.09
C VAL A 128 11.95 14.50 65.30
N ILE A 129 10.88 13.69 65.31
CA ILE A 129 10.60 12.67 66.33
C ILE A 129 10.82 11.26 65.75
N ALA A 130 11.45 10.38 66.53
CA ALA A 130 11.53 8.96 66.20
C ALA A 130 10.34 8.17 66.78
N GLY A 131 9.94 7.10 66.09
CA GLY A 131 8.72 6.33 66.36
C GLY A 131 8.64 5.61 67.72
N CYS A 132 7.53 4.91 67.93
CA CYS A 132 7.30 4.05 69.10
C CYS A 132 6.86 2.65 68.67
N ASP A 133 7.47 1.62 69.27
CA ASP A 133 7.14 0.21 69.04
C ASP A 133 5.74 -0.16 69.52
N SER A 134 5.05 -0.97 68.72
CA SER A 134 3.79 -1.64 69.07
C SER A 134 3.77 -3.15 68.78
N SER A 135 4.89 -3.72 68.34
CA SER A 135 5.04 -5.14 67.98
C SER A 135 5.15 -6.04 69.21
N SER A 136 5.63 -5.51 70.33
CA SER A 136 5.43 -6.09 71.65
C SER A 136 4.16 -5.49 72.29
N GLN A 137 3.35 -6.31 72.99
CA GLN A 137 2.25 -5.79 73.84
C GLN A 137 2.75 -5.11 75.13
N LEU A 138 3.91 -4.45 75.05
CA LEU A 138 4.55 -3.74 76.13
C LEU A 138 4.46 -2.24 75.87
N LEU A 139 3.58 -1.63 76.66
CA LEU A 139 3.61 -0.23 77.10
C LEU A 139 4.97 0.45 76.92
N CYS A 140 4.95 1.73 76.51
CA CYS A 140 6.11 2.62 76.60
C CYS A 140 6.59 2.76 78.06
N GLY A 141 7.44 1.82 78.49
CA GLY A 141 8.15 1.81 79.77
C GLY A 141 7.91 0.55 80.60
N PRO A 142 8.97 -0.07 81.18
CA PRO A 142 8.77 -1.03 82.25
C PRO A 142 8.14 -0.31 83.45
N ASN A 143 7.21 -0.99 84.14
CA ASN A 143 6.45 -0.49 85.32
C ASN A 143 5.13 0.27 85.06
N GLY A 144 4.41 -0.04 83.98
CA GLY A 144 2.93 0.02 84.02
C GLY A 144 2.26 1.40 83.98
N LEU A 145 2.99 2.47 83.69
CA LEU A 145 2.41 3.81 83.49
C LEU A 145 2.02 3.99 82.02
N GLN A 146 0.73 3.81 81.71
CA GLN A 146 0.16 4.04 80.38
C GLN A 146 0.42 5.48 79.89
N ARG A 147 1.43 5.67 79.04
CA ARG A 147 1.66 6.94 78.31
C ARG A 147 1.85 6.69 76.82
N SER A 148 0.78 6.88 76.06
CA SER A 148 0.85 7.21 74.63
C SER A 148 1.41 8.64 74.48
N LEU A 149 1.77 9.06 73.26
CA LEU A 149 2.10 10.44 72.89
C LEU A 149 1.05 11.48 73.36
N THR A 150 -0.20 11.05 73.54
CA THR A 150 -1.28 11.84 74.16
C THR A 150 -1.06 12.21 75.64
N ASN A 151 -0.10 11.56 76.32
CA ASN A 151 0.11 11.68 77.76
C ASN A 151 1.38 12.47 78.13
N ILE A 152 1.85 13.36 77.24
CA ILE A 152 2.59 14.56 77.64
C ILE A 152 1.58 15.47 78.36
N SER A 153 1.80 15.77 79.63
CA SER A 153 0.79 16.36 80.52
C SER A 153 0.18 17.68 80.00
N SER A 154 -1.01 17.59 79.40
CA SER A 154 -2.03 18.65 79.21
C SER A 154 -1.56 20.01 78.70
N GLY A 155 -0.44 20.09 77.98
CA GLY A 155 0.13 21.34 77.47
C GLY A 155 0.83 21.22 76.13
N PHE A 156 0.78 20.03 75.50
CA PHE A 156 1.57 19.73 74.30
C PHE A 156 0.74 19.53 73.02
N GLY A 157 -0.23 20.41 72.78
CA GLY A 157 -0.91 20.48 71.47
C GLY A 157 0.03 21.03 70.40
N VAL A 158 0.36 20.22 69.39
CA VAL A 158 0.86 20.68 68.08
C VAL A 158 -0.15 20.12 67.08
N SER A 159 -0.85 21.00 66.37
CA SER A 159 -1.80 20.61 65.31
C SER A 159 -1.32 21.23 64.01
N LEU A 160 -1.36 20.46 62.94
CA LEU A 160 -0.78 20.75 61.63
C LEU A 160 -1.94 20.86 60.64
N ASN A 161 -1.83 21.77 59.67
CA ASN A 161 -2.86 21.96 58.65
C ASN A 161 -2.22 21.94 57.26
N PHE A 162 -1.87 20.75 56.78
CA PHE A 162 -1.65 20.46 55.36
C PHE A 162 -2.13 19.05 55.03
N SER A 163 -2.85 18.92 53.91
CA SER A 163 -3.11 17.62 53.31
C SER A 163 -1.84 17.20 52.56
N LEU A 164 -1.07 16.27 53.14
CA LEU A 164 0.12 15.71 52.52
C LEU A 164 -0.17 14.28 52.05
N ALA A 165 -0.55 14.17 50.78
CA ALA A 165 -0.53 12.93 50.02
C ALA A 165 0.70 12.86 49.11
N TYR A 166 1.88 13.22 49.63
CA TYR A 166 3.16 13.07 48.93
C TYR A 166 4.21 12.44 49.85
N ASN A 167 4.64 11.24 49.45
CA ASN A 167 5.74 10.51 50.04
C ASN A 167 7.01 10.81 49.21
N PRO A 168 8.08 11.40 49.78
CA PRO A 168 9.26 11.84 49.01
C PRO A 168 10.21 10.68 48.63
N LEU A 169 9.67 9.52 48.23
CA LEU A 169 10.42 8.28 47.97
C LEU A 169 10.44 7.84 46.49
N THR A 170 9.89 8.62 45.57
CA THR A 170 9.86 8.31 44.12
C THR A 170 10.64 9.35 43.30
N CYS A 171 11.88 9.65 43.69
CA CYS A 171 12.76 10.57 42.96
C CYS A 171 14.20 10.04 42.93
N GLY A 172 14.61 9.43 41.82
CA GLY A 172 15.95 8.91 41.57
C GLY A 172 16.03 7.37 41.66
N GLY A 173 16.33 6.73 40.54
CA GLY A 173 16.16 5.28 40.36
C GLY A 173 17.17 4.38 41.07
N VAL A 174 16.68 3.21 41.48
CA VAL A 174 17.26 1.88 41.19
C VAL A 174 16.15 0.83 41.35
N SER A 175 16.24 -0.25 40.58
CA SER A 175 15.22 -1.30 40.39
C SER A 175 14.37 -1.68 41.61
N GLY A 176 13.06 -1.69 41.42
CA GLY A 176 12.13 -2.65 42.04
C GLY A 176 12.10 -2.68 43.57
N VAL A 177 11.34 -1.77 44.17
CA VAL A 177 10.71 -2.00 45.48
C VAL A 177 9.21 -1.86 45.33
N ASP A 178 8.51 -3.00 45.39
CA ASP A 178 7.04 -3.04 45.54
C ASP A 178 6.61 -2.04 46.61
N THR A 179 5.64 -1.17 46.29
CA THR A 179 4.99 -0.31 47.29
C THR A 179 4.12 -1.16 48.21
N TYR A 180 4.73 -1.80 49.22
CA TYR A 180 4.02 -2.42 50.33
C TYR A 180 3.40 -1.33 51.22
N GLY A 181 2.27 -0.79 50.76
CA GLY A 181 1.49 0.18 51.49
C GLY A 181 1.00 -0.38 52.83
N GLY A 182 1.63 0.06 53.91
CA GLY A 182 1.09 -0.12 55.26
C GLY A 182 -0.24 0.63 55.38
N ALA A 183 -1.26 -0.03 55.93
CA ALA A 183 -2.55 0.60 56.16
C ALA A 183 -2.41 1.75 57.18
N ALA A 184 -2.67 2.99 56.74
CA ALA A 184 -2.71 4.15 57.62
C ALA A 184 -3.78 3.95 58.72
N THR A 185 -3.34 3.81 59.97
CA THR A 185 -4.26 3.67 61.10
C THR A 185 -4.50 5.05 61.71
N VAL A 186 -5.64 5.65 61.37
CA VAL A 186 -6.06 6.93 61.95
C VAL A 186 -6.36 6.74 63.44
N ILE A 187 -5.51 7.28 64.32
CA ILE A 187 -5.75 7.29 65.76
C ILE A 187 -6.78 8.38 66.07
N SER A 188 -8.06 8.00 66.15
CA SER A 188 -9.14 8.93 66.47
C SER A 188 -9.03 9.46 67.91
N SER A 189 -8.78 10.77 68.08
CA SER A 189 -9.21 11.64 69.21
C SER A 189 -8.37 12.93 69.41
N LEU A 190 -7.63 13.41 68.41
CA LEU A 190 -7.08 14.77 68.36
C LEU A 190 -7.50 15.46 67.05
N ALA A 191 -7.79 16.76 67.09
CA ALA A 191 -8.24 17.51 65.93
C ALA A 191 -7.06 18.02 65.08
N GLY A 192 -7.10 17.71 63.79
CA GLY A 192 -6.03 17.95 62.81
C GLY A 192 -5.46 16.63 62.29
N ASP A 193 -5.28 16.53 60.97
CA ASP A 193 -4.85 15.28 60.32
C ASP A 193 -3.39 14.96 60.65
N ALA A 194 -3.19 13.86 61.38
CA ALA A 194 -1.88 13.29 61.65
C ALA A 194 -1.87 11.82 61.19
N THR A 195 -1.28 11.57 60.02
CA THR A 195 -1.12 10.21 59.47
C THR A 195 0.10 9.55 60.09
N LEU A 196 -0.10 8.63 61.03
CA LEU A 196 0.95 7.69 61.43
C LEU A 196 0.94 6.49 60.49
N ALA A 197 2.07 6.22 59.83
CA ALA A 197 2.31 4.97 59.13
C ALA A 197 2.71 3.89 60.14
N THR A 198 1.76 3.06 60.54
CA THR A 198 1.99 1.86 61.37
C THR A 198 1.79 0.60 60.55
N HIS A 199 2.72 -0.36 60.63
CA HIS A 199 2.53 -1.68 60.05
C HIS A 199 1.87 -2.64 61.07
N ASN A 200 0.59 -2.98 60.88
CA ASN A 200 0.14 -4.35 60.56
C ASN A 200 -1.39 -4.37 60.28
N GLY A 201 -1.88 -5.41 59.60
CA GLY A 201 -3.23 -5.43 59.03
C GLY A 201 -4.40 -5.80 59.96
N THR A 202 -5.60 -5.53 59.43
CA THR A 202 -6.95 -6.01 59.86
C THR A 202 -7.60 -5.38 61.11
N TYR A 203 -8.49 -4.38 60.93
CA TYR A 203 -9.97 -4.51 61.02
C TYR A 203 -10.71 -3.14 61.05
N THR A 204 -12.05 -3.16 61.13
CA THR A 204 -13.00 -2.15 60.63
C THR A 204 -13.76 -1.30 61.68
N GLY A 205 -14.01 -0.02 61.36
CA GLY A 205 -15.35 0.60 61.55
C GLY A 205 -15.56 1.78 62.54
N GLN A 206 -16.56 2.62 62.19
CA GLN A 206 -17.31 3.65 62.96
C GLN A 206 -16.85 5.15 62.89
N PRO A 207 -17.78 6.14 63.04
CA PRO A 207 -17.67 7.45 62.36
C PRO A 207 -17.28 8.68 63.22
N ALA A 208 -17.12 9.82 62.53
CA ALA A 208 -16.43 11.04 62.98
C ALA A 208 -17.22 12.06 63.85
N ALA A 209 -16.48 13.04 64.42
CA ALA A 209 -16.96 14.28 65.04
C ALA A 209 -15.98 15.45 64.77
N ILE A 210 -16.43 16.72 64.88
CA ILE A 210 -15.79 17.92 64.28
C ILE A 210 -15.45 19.00 65.34
N ALA A 211 -14.47 19.89 65.01
CA ALA A 211 -14.26 21.29 65.45
C ALA A 211 -13.08 21.55 66.44
N PRO A 212 -12.60 22.81 66.64
CA PRO A 212 -11.65 23.46 65.72
C PRO A 212 -10.43 24.14 66.43
N ASP A 213 -9.51 24.71 65.64
CA ASP A 213 -8.76 25.99 65.85
C ASP A 213 -7.19 25.97 65.74
N LEU A 214 -6.68 27.01 65.08
CA LEU A 214 -5.28 27.50 64.91
C LEU A 214 -4.25 26.82 63.97
N VAL A 215 -3.08 27.48 63.85
CA VAL A 215 -2.39 27.83 62.58
C VAL A 215 -0.90 27.42 62.54
N ALA A 216 -0.49 26.84 61.40
CA ALA A 216 0.89 26.71 60.87
C ALA A 216 1.98 26.11 61.81
N PRO A 217 2.05 24.78 61.86
CA PRO A 217 3.33 24.06 61.72
C PRO A 217 3.30 22.95 60.65
N GLU A 218 4.49 22.52 60.20
CA GLU A 218 4.74 21.39 59.30
C GLU A 218 5.54 20.30 60.04
N PHE A 219 5.10 19.04 60.03
CA PHE A 219 5.74 17.96 60.79
C PHE A 219 5.25 16.55 60.39
N LEU A 220 6.14 15.54 60.38
CA LEU A 220 5.75 14.10 60.44
C LEU A 220 6.90 13.22 61.01
N MET A 221 6.58 11.99 61.45
CA MET A 221 7.47 11.09 62.21
C MET A 221 7.93 9.83 61.44
N THR A 222 8.88 9.08 62.02
CA THR A 222 9.48 7.84 61.50
C THR A 222 8.78 6.54 61.95
N ALA A 223 9.20 5.38 61.40
CA ALA A 223 8.74 4.04 61.79
C ALA A 223 9.89 3.04 62.09
N ASP A 224 10.16 2.81 63.38
CA ASP A 224 10.46 1.53 64.08
C ASP A 224 11.68 0.62 63.69
N PRO A 225 12.00 -0.54 64.36
CA PRO A 225 13.20 -0.56 65.20
C PRO A 225 14.11 -1.82 65.05
N ASP A 226 14.97 -1.87 64.03
CA ASP A 226 16.21 -2.69 64.05
C ASP A 226 17.49 -1.85 63.77
N MET A 227 17.34 -0.53 63.87
CA MET A 227 18.41 0.45 63.96
C MET A 227 19.26 0.19 65.23
N TYR A 228 20.33 -0.61 65.08
CA TYR A 228 21.43 -0.90 66.03
C TYR A 228 21.38 -2.16 66.93
N GLY A 229 21.11 -3.34 66.35
CA GLY A 229 21.80 -4.59 66.74
C GLY A 229 20.94 -5.88 66.78
N SER A 230 21.50 -7.09 66.64
CA SER A 230 22.92 -7.45 66.46
C SER A 230 23.18 -8.84 65.82
N SER A 231 22.42 -9.29 64.80
CA SER A 231 22.78 -10.50 64.02
C SER A 231 21.93 -10.78 62.74
N GLY A 232 22.56 -10.75 61.56
CA GLY A 232 22.15 -11.42 60.29
C GLY A 232 20.94 -10.83 59.54
N ASN A 233 21.07 -10.38 58.29
CA ASN A 233 21.35 -11.09 57.02
C ASN A 233 20.20 -11.98 56.51
N GLY A 234 19.33 -11.41 55.67
CA GLY A 234 18.33 -12.06 54.82
C GLY A 234 18.02 -11.21 53.58
N VAL A 235 17.50 -11.80 52.51
CA VAL A 235 17.27 -11.13 51.21
C VAL A 235 15.99 -10.27 51.25
N ILE A 236 15.92 -9.20 50.44
CA ILE A 236 14.67 -8.47 50.18
C ILE A 236 13.65 -9.45 49.58
N GLY A 237 12.63 -9.77 50.37
CA GLY A 237 11.86 -10.99 50.23
C GLY A 237 11.80 -11.76 51.55
N ASN A 238 11.02 -11.22 52.49
CA ASN A 238 10.66 -11.86 53.76
C ASN A 238 11.81 -12.04 54.79
N SER A 239 12.61 -10.99 55.07
CA SER A 239 13.42 -10.80 56.31
C SER A 239 14.01 -9.37 56.46
N ALA A 240 14.71 -9.10 57.58
CA ALA A 240 15.06 -7.80 58.18
C ALA A 240 16.05 -6.87 57.43
N ILE A 241 16.17 -5.61 57.91
CA ILE A 241 16.79 -4.45 57.21
C ILE A 241 18.32 -4.42 57.34
N ALA A 242 19.02 -4.02 56.27
CA ALA A 242 20.48 -3.89 56.24
C ALA A 242 21.01 -2.53 56.72
N SER A 243 22.15 -2.55 57.43
CA SER A 243 22.80 -1.35 58.00
C SER A 243 23.27 -0.27 57.00
N SER A 244 23.32 -0.59 55.70
CA SER A 244 23.69 0.35 54.63
C SER A 244 22.61 1.41 54.36
N ASP A 245 21.35 1.02 54.49
CA ASP A 245 20.19 1.72 53.91
C ASP A 245 19.50 2.60 54.96
N GLN A 246 19.68 2.25 56.23
CA GLN A 246 19.41 3.07 57.42
C GLN A 246 19.89 4.53 57.28
N SER A 247 21.05 4.71 56.65
CA SER A 247 21.62 6.04 56.39
C SER A 247 20.89 6.86 55.31
N VAL A 248 20.16 6.22 54.39
CA VAL A 248 19.41 6.87 53.29
C VAL A 248 18.09 7.42 53.81
N PHE A 249 17.35 6.66 54.62
CA PHE A 249 16.12 7.14 55.28
C PHE A 249 16.39 8.39 56.14
N VAL A 250 17.50 8.37 56.88
CA VAL A 250 17.95 9.50 57.70
C VAL A 250 18.39 10.69 56.83
N LEU A 251 19.08 10.45 55.70
CA LEU A 251 19.45 11.48 54.72
C LEU A 251 18.21 12.23 54.18
N ASN A 252 17.18 11.49 53.76
CA ASN A 252 15.95 12.05 53.20
C ASN A 252 15.20 12.91 54.24
N SER A 253 15.15 12.44 55.49
CA SER A 253 14.56 13.17 56.62
C SER A 253 15.28 14.52 56.87
N PHE A 254 16.61 14.56 56.73
CA PHE A 254 17.38 15.80 56.87
C PHE A 254 17.22 16.74 55.67
N LYS A 255 17.21 16.22 54.45
CA LYS A 255 17.02 17.03 53.23
C LYS A 255 15.67 17.76 53.28
N PHE A 256 14.61 17.04 53.62
CA PHE A 256 13.28 17.61 53.80
C PHE A 256 13.25 18.72 54.86
N ALA A 257 13.90 18.52 56.02
CA ALA A 257 13.98 19.53 57.08
C ALA A 257 14.78 20.78 56.66
N ALA A 258 15.87 20.61 55.89
CA ALA A 258 16.68 21.72 55.36
C ALA A 258 15.97 22.47 54.23
N ASP A 259 15.24 21.77 53.36
CA ASP A 259 14.36 22.38 52.37
C ASP A 259 13.26 23.21 53.05
N ALA A 260 12.65 22.68 54.12
CA ALA A 260 11.66 23.39 54.94
C ALA A 260 12.20 24.66 55.60
N LEU A 261 13.42 24.63 56.13
CA LEU A 261 14.10 25.83 56.67
C LEU A 261 14.41 26.86 55.57
N SER A 262 14.63 26.41 54.34
CA SER A 262 14.89 27.28 53.19
C SER A 262 13.63 27.82 52.48
N GLY A 263 12.44 27.31 52.83
CA GLY A 263 11.23 27.51 52.01
C GLY A 263 11.24 26.76 50.67
N ARG A 264 12.11 25.77 50.49
CA ARG A 264 12.29 24.94 49.27
C ARG A 264 11.42 23.67 49.25
N LEU A 265 10.42 23.54 50.12
CA LEU A 265 9.48 22.40 50.11
C LEU A 265 8.62 22.33 48.83
N GLN A 266 8.50 23.44 48.12
CA GLN A 266 8.15 23.40 46.70
C GLN A 266 9.42 23.05 45.93
N ASN A 267 9.68 21.73 45.77
CA ASN A 267 10.84 21.26 45.02
C ASN A 267 10.68 21.61 43.53
N PRO A 268 11.55 22.45 42.93
CA PRO A 268 11.50 22.77 41.50
C PRO A 268 12.06 21.66 40.60
N GLN A 269 12.37 20.50 41.18
CA GLN A 269 12.92 19.30 40.52
C GLN A 269 12.01 18.07 40.72
N CYS A 270 10.77 18.27 41.16
CA CYS A 270 9.65 17.38 40.88
C CYS A 270 8.70 18.16 39.97
N PRO A 271 8.06 17.55 38.95
CA PRO A 271 7.00 18.20 38.20
C PRO A 271 5.88 18.66 39.15
N VAL A 272 5.81 19.97 39.38
CA VAL A 272 4.64 20.59 40.01
C VAL A 272 3.58 20.70 38.93
N ASP A 273 2.57 19.83 39.06
CA ASP A 273 1.51 19.55 38.08
C ASP A 273 1.93 18.72 36.84
N TYR A 274 1.43 17.46 36.81
CA TYR A 274 1.17 16.66 35.60
C TYR A 274 0.25 17.38 34.58
N ASN A 275 -0.31 18.56 34.96
CA ASN A 275 -1.05 19.48 34.08
C ASN A 275 -0.15 20.54 33.39
N SER A 276 1.18 20.39 33.39
CA SER A 276 2.09 21.42 32.83
C SER A 276 3.31 20.95 32.03
N ALA A 277 3.50 19.63 31.86
CA ALA A 277 4.48 19.04 30.93
C ALA A 277 3.82 18.60 29.61
N GLY A 278 4.63 18.40 28.57
CA GLY A 278 4.23 17.59 27.41
C GLY A 278 4.31 16.11 27.73
N ASP A 279 3.74 15.29 26.85
CA ASP A 279 3.78 13.83 26.82
C ASP A 279 3.55 13.49 25.33
N LEU A 280 4.61 13.31 24.53
CA LEU A 280 4.51 13.16 23.07
C LEU A 280 4.83 11.73 22.60
N GLU A 281 3.76 10.96 22.37
CA GLU A 281 3.87 9.59 21.86
C GLU A 281 3.97 9.57 20.33
N ILE A 282 4.76 8.66 19.75
CA ILE A 282 4.80 8.38 18.30
C ILE A 282 4.38 6.94 17.95
N GLY A 283 3.42 6.81 17.04
CA GLY A 283 3.03 5.55 16.42
C GLY A 283 3.59 5.43 15.01
N LEU A 284 4.09 4.25 14.61
CA LEU A 284 4.46 3.95 13.23
C LEU A 284 3.78 2.67 12.74
N THR A 285 2.98 2.79 11.69
CA THR A 285 2.40 1.65 10.97
C THR A 285 2.64 1.76 9.46
N ALA A 286 2.29 0.72 8.71
CA ALA A 286 2.36 0.75 7.25
C ALA A 286 1.21 -0.03 6.62
N SER A 287 0.78 0.39 5.43
CA SER A 287 -0.33 -0.25 4.71
C SER A 287 -0.06 -1.71 4.30
N ALA A 288 1.20 -2.14 4.27
CA ALA A 288 1.60 -3.55 4.15
C ALA A 288 2.99 -3.84 4.74
N ALA A 289 3.12 -4.86 5.60
CA ALA A 289 4.40 -5.28 6.17
C ALA A 289 5.35 -6.00 5.17
N SER A 290 4.82 -6.43 4.01
CA SER A 290 5.58 -7.03 2.92
C SER A 290 5.15 -6.44 1.59
N VAL A 291 6.11 -5.98 0.80
CA VAL A 291 5.90 -5.35 -0.51
C VAL A 291 6.85 -5.96 -1.53
N SER A 292 6.53 -5.87 -2.81
CA SER A 292 7.40 -6.31 -3.92
C SER A 292 8.12 -5.11 -4.54
N VAL A 293 9.32 -5.29 -5.11
CA VAL A 293 9.96 -4.23 -5.90
C VAL A 293 8.99 -3.67 -6.96
N GLY A 294 8.87 -2.35 -7.02
CA GLY A 294 7.90 -1.61 -7.84
C GLY A 294 6.56 -1.30 -7.14
N GLY A 295 6.24 -1.98 -6.03
CA GLY A 295 5.05 -1.71 -5.22
C GLY A 295 5.21 -0.51 -4.30
N THR A 296 4.11 0.16 -3.98
CA THR A 296 4.04 1.30 -3.05
C THR A 296 3.62 0.85 -1.65
N VAL A 297 4.16 1.53 -0.63
CA VAL A 297 3.74 1.45 0.77
C VAL A 297 3.45 2.86 1.25
N ASP A 298 2.38 3.01 2.02
CA ASP A 298 2.13 4.21 2.82
C ASP A 298 2.58 3.90 4.24
N PHE A 299 3.54 4.67 4.74
CA PHE A 299 3.93 4.69 6.14
C PHE A 299 3.09 5.73 6.85
N GLU A 300 2.37 5.31 7.89
CA GLU A 300 1.46 6.16 8.67
C GLU A 300 2.10 6.39 10.04
N ILE A 301 2.47 7.65 10.28
CA ILE A 301 3.08 8.12 11.51
C ILE A 301 2.02 8.91 12.28
N GLU A 302 1.64 8.44 13.47
CA GLU A 302 0.76 9.19 14.38
C GLU A 302 1.64 9.89 15.42
N VAL A 303 1.45 11.19 15.62
CA VAL A 303 2.07 11.95 16.73
C VAL A 303 0.96 12.44 17.63
N ALA A 304 0.99 12.03 18.90
CA ALA A 304 -0.01 12.40 19.91
C ALA A 304 0.60 13.36 20.95
N ASN A 305 -0.26 14.07 21.67
CA ASN A 305 0.10 14.74 22.92
C ASN A 305 -0.85 14.26 24.02
N THR A 306 -0.44 13.26 24.81
CA THR A 306 -1.24 12.72 25.93
C THR A 306 -1.08 13.52 27.22
N GLY A 307 -0.20 14.53 27.20
CA GLY A 307 0.21 15.33 28.34
C GLY A 307 -0.73 16.44 28.75
N GLY A 308 -0.36 17.10 29.85
CA GLY A 308 -1.16 18.16 30.47
C GLY A 308 -1.03 19.54 29.83
N ALA A 309 0.02 19.80 29.05
CA ALA A 309 0.29 21.09 28.41
C ALA A 309 0.22 21.04 26.88
N SER A 310 0.04 22.20 26.24
CA SER A 310 0.20 22.29 24.79
C SER A 310 1.68 22.40 24.42
N VAL A 311 2.14 21.46 23.60
CA VAL A 311 3.52 21.36 23.11
C VAL A 311 3.60 21.98 21.71
N GLY A 312 4.73 22.62 21.39
CA GLY A 312 4.97 23.26 20.10
C GLY A 312 6.43 23.18 19.65
N ASP A 313 6.73 23.77 18.50
CA ASP A 313 8.00 23.63 17.78
C ASP A 313 8.46 22.16 17.65
N ILE A 314 7.50 21.26 17.38
CA ILE A 314 7.71 19.81 17.33
C ILE A 314 8.38 19.43 16.00
N GLU A 315 9.44 18.62 16.06
CA GLU A 315 10.14 18.06 14.88
C GLU A 315 10.24 16.54 15.00
N ALA A 316 9.52 15.82 14.15
CA ALA A 316 9.57 14.35 14.05
C ALA A 316 10.45 13.93 12.87
N LEU A 317 11.35 12.98 13.06
CA LEU A 317 12.23 12.42 12.04
C LEU A 317 11.62 11.12 11.49
N PHE A 318 11.43 11.06 10.18
CA PHE A 318 11.15 9.82 9.44
C PHE A 318 12.03 9.78 8.18
N GLU A 319 13.13 9.02 8.24
CA GLU A 319 13.94 8.73 7.05
C GLU A 319 13.30 7.60 6.23
N VAL A 320 13.12 7.80 4.92
CA VAL A 320 12.60 6.74 4.04
C VAL A 320 13.54 5.53 4.07
N PRO A 321 13.07 4.32 4.42
CA PRO A 321 13.97 3.22 4.75
C PRO A 321 14.79 2.75 3.55
N ALA A 322 16.01 2.27 3.80
CA ALA A 322 16.88 1.76 2.75
C ALA A 322 16.20 0.68 1.90
N GLY A 323 16.23 0.83 0.58
CA GLY A 323 15.50 -0.04 -0.36
C GLY A 323 14.11 0.48 -0.76
N PHE A 324 13.61 1.56 -0.14
CA PHE A 324 12.49 2.36 -0.64
C PHE A 324 12.97 3.64 -1.34
N SER A 325 12.07 4.29 -2.08
CA SER A 325 12.25 5.61 -2.69
C SER A 325 11.02 6.47 -2.40
N PHE A 326 11.24 7.69 -1.93
CA PHE A 326 10.18 8.65 -1.63
C PHE A 326 9.31 8.95 -2.86
N VAL A 327 7.99 9.05 -2.65
CA VAL A 327 7.01 9.44 -3.70
C VAL A 327 6.30 10.73 -3.32
N SER A 328 5.70 10.78 -2.13
CA SER A 328 4.87 11.90 -1.67
C SER A 328 4.62 11.86 -0.18
N GLU A 329 4.27 13.01 0.37
CA GLU A 329 3.89 13.26 1.75
C GLU A 329 2.44 13.77 1.86
N ALA A 330 1.75 13.47 2.96
CA ALA A 330 0.47 14.10 3.31
C ALA A 330 0.30 14.22 4.84
N GLY A 331 -0.12 15.39 5.32
CA GLY A 331 -0.32 15.64 6.75
C GLY A 331 -0.26 17.14 7.08
N PRO A 332 -0.53 17.54 8.34
CA PRO A 332 -0.21 18.89 8.82
C PRO A 332 1.30 19.13 8.89
N GLY A 333 1.73 20.39 8.85
CA GLY A 333 3.16 20.76 8.94
C GLY A 333 3.87 20.75 7.58
N SER A 334 5.18 20.45 7.59
CA SER A 334 6.01 20.34 6.38
C SER A 334 7.13 19.31 6.55
N TYR A 335 7.26 18.41 5.57
CA TYR A 335 8.32 17.40 5.48
C TYR A 335 9.47 17.85 4.57
N ASP A 336 10.71 17.63 4.98
CA ASP A 336 11.89 17.71 4.12
C ASP A 336 12.41 16.31 3.78
N SER A 337 12.05 15.82 2.59
CA SER A 337 12.46 14.50 2.10
C SER A 337 13.97 14.34 1.85
N ALA A 338 14.77 15.41 1.95
CA ALA A 338 16.23 15.33 1.89
C ALA A 338 16.89 15.07 3.26
N SER A 339 16.20 15.37 4.37
CA SER A 339 16.69 15.17 5.75
C SER A 339 15.81 14.22 6.58
N GLY A 340 14.61 13.89 6.10
CA GLY A 340 13.62 13.09 6.83
C GLY A 340 12.86 13.87 7.92
N VAL A 341 13.14 15.15 8.12
CA VAL A 341 12.55 15.93 9.22
C VAL A 341 11.16 16.46 8.83
N TRP A 342 10.19 16.28 9.72
CA TRP A 342 8.83 16.80 9.64
C TRP A 342 8.60 17.84 10.74
N THR A 343 8.46 19.10 10.36
CA THR A 343 8.14 20.19 11.30
C THR A 343 6.63 20.32 11.47
N LEU A 344 6.15 20.27 12.70
CA LEU A 344 4.73 20.31 13.05
C LEU A 344 4.31 21.63 13.71
N GLY A 345 2.98 21.83 13.78
CA GLY A 345 2.38 22.89 14.60
C GLY A 345 2.36 22.53 16.08
N ALA A 346 1.69 23.35 16.89
CA ALA A 346 1.44 23.01 18.29
C ALA A 346 0.29 22.00 18.41
N LEU A 347 0.45 21.03 19.32
CA LEU A 347 -0.59 20.07 19.73
C LEU A 347 -1.10 20.48 21.12
N ASN A 348 -2.41 20.43 21.35
CA ASN A 348 -2.99 20.64 22.69
C ASN A 348 -3.10 19.29 23.43
N PRO A 349 -3.33 19.30 24.75
CA PRO A 349 -3.62 18.08 25.53
C PRO A 349 -4.74 17.24 24.90
N GLY A 350 -4.41 16.00 24.54
CA GLY A 350 -5.29 15.04 23.90
C GLY A 350 -5.49 15.20 22.38
N ASP A 351 -4.76 16.09 21.71
CA ASP A 351 -4.73 16.15 20.25
C ASP A 351 -3.74 15.11 19.69
N SER A 352 -4.10 14.46 18.57
CA SER A 352 -3.15 13.70 17.74
C SER A 352 -3.22 14.14 16.27
N VAL A 353 -2.14 13.88 15.53
CA VAL A 353 -2.03 14.14 14.09
C VAL A 353 -1.45 12.94 13.35
N THR A 354 -2.03 12.63 12.20
CA THR A 354 -1.55 11.58 11.30
C THR A 354 -0.75 12.19 10.15
N LEU A 355 0.46 11.68 9.94
CA LEU A 355 1.37 12.00 8.85
C LEU A 355 1.53 10.76 7.97
N ILE A 356 1.57 10.93 6.66
CA ILE A 356 1.70 9.84 5.69
C ILE A 356 2.91 10.11 4.80
N VAL A 357 3.80 9.12 4.70
CA VAL A 357 4.88 9.09 3.70
C VAL A 357 4.66 7.90 2.77
N THR A 358 4.33 8.20 1.51
CA THR A 358 4.24 7.19 0.45
C THR A 358 5.62 6.96 -0.15
N ALA A 359 6.03 5.69 -0.24
CA ALA A 359 7.29 5.29 -0.85
C ALA A 359 7.16 4.03 -1.72
N THR A 360 7.94 3.96 -2.81
CA THR A 360 8.01 2.79 -3.69
C THR A 360 9.19 1.91 -3.32
N ALA A 361 8.98 0.59 -3.22
CA ALA A 361 10.05 -0.38 -3.02
C ALA A 361 10.96 -0.46 -4.26
N ALA A 362 12.23 -0.12 -4.09
CA ALA A 362 13.24 -0.04 -5.15
C ALA A 362 14.22 -1.24 -5.17
N ALA A 363 14.47 -1.89 -4.02
CA ALA A 363 15.40 -3.01 -3.93
C ALA A 363 14.98 -4.06 -2.88
N VAL A 364 15.21 -5.34 -3.19
CA VAL A 364 14.95 -6.48 -2.30
C VAL A 364 15.76 -6.37 -0.99
N GLY A 365 15.12 -6.63 0.16
CA GLY A 365 15.76 -6.54 1.46
C GLY A 365 14.77 -6.67 2.62
N SER A 366 15.27 -6.50 3.84
CA SER A 366 14.46 -6.46 5.07
C SER A 366 14.77 -5.20 5.88
N PRO A 367 14.38 -4.00 5.38
CA PRO A 367 14.66 -2.76 6.08
C PRO A 367 13.79 -2.58 7.31
N GLN A 368 14.24 -1.72 8.22
CA GLN A 368 13.48 -1.26 9.37
C GLN A 368 13.13 0.20 9.14
N ALA A 369 11.83 0.53 9.15
CA ALA A 369 11.37 1.90 9.22
C ALA A 369 11.45 2.40 10.67
N ARG A 370 11.78 3.68 10.84
CA ARG A 370 11.96 4.34 12.14
C ARG A 370 11.34 5.73 12.11
N ALA A 371 10.64 6.08 13.16
CA ALA A 371 10.11 7.41 13.45
C ALA A 371 10.57 7.81 14.86
N GLU A 372 10.90 9.09 15.08
CA GLU A 372 11.50 9.61 16.33
C GLU A 372 11.09 11.09 16.52
N ILE A 373 10.78 11.53 17.74
CA ILE A 373 10.54 12.94 18.05
C ILE A 373 11.86 13.62 18.43
N THR A 374 12.57 14.11 17.41
CA THR A 374 13.89 14.74 17.59
C THR A 374 13.87 16.10 18.31
N ARG A 375 12.70 16.74 18.48
CA ARG A 375 12.59 18.05 19.15
C ARG A 375 11.17 18.39 19.62
N ALA A 376 11.07 19.02 20.80
CA ALA A 376 9.89 19.73 21.29
C ALA A 376 10.29 21.04 22.04
N ASN A 377 9.34 21.93 22.33
CA ASN A 377 9.59 23.16 23.11
C ASN A 377 9.33 23.04 24.62
N LEU A 378 8.69 21.96 25.06
CA LEU A 378 8.53 21.56 26.46
C LEU A 378 9.30 20.25 26.67
N PRO A 379 9.73 19.94 27.90
CA PRO A 379 10.17 18.59 28.25
C PRO A 379 9.01 17.61 28.08
N ASP A 380 9.35 16.43 27.57
CA ASP A 380 8.51 15.25 27.63
C ASP A 380 8.46 14.66 29.05
N SER A 381 7.50 13.78 29.31
CA SER A 381 7.25 13.27 30.67
C SER A 381 8.05 11.99 31.00
N ASP A 382 8.29 11.14 29.99
CA ASP A 382 8.99 9.84 30.10
C ASP A 382 10.06 9.54 29.03
N SER A 383 10.10 10.26 27.90
CA SER A 383 11.19 10.18 26.88
C SER A 383 12.12 11.41 26.84
N ALA A 384 13.30 11.28 26.22
CA ALA A 384 14.13 12.42 25.82
C ALA A 384 14.57 12.37 24.33
N PRO A 385 14.33 13.45 23.55
CA PRO A 385 14.68 13.48 22.14
C PRO A 385 16.14 13.12 21.82
N ASN A 386 16.34 12.20 20.88
CA ASN A 386 17.64 11.68 20.41
C ASN A 386 18.40 10.81 21.44
N ALA A 387 17.70 10.10 22.34
CA ALA A 387 18.31 9.28 23.39
C ALA A 387 18.44 7.77 23.05
N GLY A 388 17.62 7.22 22.16
CA GLY A 388 18.01 6.06 21.34
C GLY A 388 17.29 4.73 21.62
N PHE A 389 16.15 4.58 20.97
CA PHE A 389 15.38 3.39 20.61
C PHE A 389 15.25 2.26 21.62
N GLY A 390 14.26 2.38 22.49
CA GLY A 390 13.72 1.26 23.27
C GLY A 390 14.62 0.83 24.44
N GLU A 391 15.48 1.74 24.88
CA GLU A 391 16.08 1.75 26.21
C GLU A 391 15.29 2.79 27.04
N ASP A 392 15.00 2.50 28.31
CA ASP A 392 14.48 3.46 29.29
C ASP A 392 15.60 4.48 29.60
N ASP A 393 15.64 5.56 28.81
CA ASP A 393 16.76 6.51 28.75
C ASP A 393 16.77 7.49 29.94
N LEU A 394 15.58 7.84 30.44
CA LEU A 394 15.36 8.57 31.69
C LEU A 394 15.55 7.69 32.94
N ALA A 395 15.56 6.37 32.78
CA ALA A 395 15.66 5.36 33.84
C ALA A 395 14.53 5.45 34.88
N ASP A 396 13.31 5.73 34.42
CA ASP A 396 12.12 5.94 35.25
C ASP A 396 11.18 4.71 35.33
N GLY A 397 11.34 3.75 34.43
CA GLY A 397 10.59 2.49 34.36
C GLY A 397 9.36 2.49 33.45
N LEU A 398 9.13 3.56 32.69
CA LEU A 398 8.24 3.56 31.53
C LEU A 398 9.02 3.06 30.28
N ASN A 399 8.30 2.79 29.19
CA ASN A 399 8.95 2.46 27.93
C ASN A 399 8.95 3.73 27.08
N ASP A 400 10.13 4.15 26.67
CA ASP A 400 10.39 5.14 25.62
C ASP A 400 9.38 5.02 24.46
N ASP A 401 8.57 6.06 24.25
CA ASP A 401 7.47 6.08 23.27
C ASP A 401 7.46 7.27 22.29
N ASP A 402 8.44 8.18 22.41
CA ASP A 402 8.74 9.20 21.40
C ASP A 402 9.41 8.62 20.14
N GLU A 403 9.64 7.29 20.12
CA GLU A 403 10.27 6.51 19.07
C GLU A 403 9.48 5.23 18.68
N ALA A 404 9.31 5.00 17.37
CA ALA A 404 8.65 3.81 16.83
C ALA A 404 9.42 3.17 15.68
N SER A 405 9.41 1.83 15.59
CA SER A 405 10.00 1.12 14.45
C SER A 405 9.16 -0.05 13.93
N LEU A 406 9.27 -0.27 12.62
CA LEU A 406 8.52 -1.28 11.90
C LEU A 406 9.46 -2.09 10.99
N ALA A 407 9.48 -3.41 11.18
CA ALA A 407 10.21 -4.32 10.31
C ALA A 407 9.43 -4.56 9.01
N MET A 408 10.08 -4.31 7.87
CA MET A 408 9.50 -4.42 6.54
C MET A 408 10.20 -5.52 5.74
N THR A 409 9.47 -6.16 4.83
CA THR A 409 10.05 -7.10 3.85
C THR A 409 9.84 -6.59 2.43
N ILE A 410 10.91 -6.38 1.68
CA ILE A 410 10.87 -6.13 0.24
C ILE A 410 11.24 -7.41 -0.48
N GLN A 411 10.27 -7.98 -1.19
CA GLN A 411 10.39 -9.18 -2.01
C GLN A 411 10.81 -8.82 -3.45
N PRO A 412 11.37 -9.77 -4.23
CA PRO A 412 11.58 -9.60 -5.67
C PRO A 412 10.32 -9.13 -6.40
N GLY A 413 10.47 -8.58 -7.60
CA GLY A 413 9.34 -8.32 -8.49
C GLY A 413 8.63 -9.61 -8.90
N GLY A 414 7.41 -9.47 -9.42
CA GLY A 414 6.66 -10.58 -10.00
C GLY A 414 7.44 -11.29 -11.10
N PRO A 415 7.33 -12.63 -11.25
CA PRO A 415 8.00 -13.35 -12.34
C PRO A 415 7.58 -12.77 -13.70
N THR A 416 8.54 -12.50 -14.59
CA THR A 416 8.24 -11.91 -15.90
C THR A 416 8.27 -12.99 -16.98
N VAL A 417 7.40 -12.87 -17.98
CA VAL A 417 7.45 -13.69 -19.19
C VAL A 417 7.43 -12.78 -20.41
N SER A 418 8.31 -13.05 -21.37
CA SER A 418 8.47 -12.27 -22.59
C SER A 418 8.61 -13.16 -23.83
N GLY A 419 8.13 -12.66 -24.96
CA GLY A 419 8.14 -13.35 -26.24
C GLY A 419 7.49 -12.52 -27.34
N ARG A 420 7.16 -13.16 -28.46
CA ARG A 420 6.55 -12.56 -29.64
C ARG A 420 5.33 -13.35 -30.12
N VAL A 421 4.29 -12.65 -30.57
CA VAL A 421 3.23 -13.21 -31.42
C VAL A 421 3.49 -12.82 -32.85
N PHE A 422 3.51 -13.76 -33.78
CA PHE A 422 3.93 -13.52 -35.16
C PHE A 422 3.17 -14.38 -36.19
N GLU A 423 3.19 -13.94 -37.45
CA GLU A 423 2.57 -14.64 -38.57
C GLU A 423 3.52 -15.72 -39.11
N ASP A 424 3.40 -16.95 -38.60
CA ASP A 424 4.25 -18.11 -38.89
C ASP A 424 3.78 -18.80 -40.19
N ASN A 425 3.86 -18.06 -41.31
CA ASN A 425 3.40 -18.50 -42.63
C ASN A 425 4.54 -18.86 -43.60
N GLY A 426 5.81 -18.83 -43.16
CA GLY A 426 6.99 -19.07 -44.00
C GLY A 426 7.42 -17.87 -44.87
N ALA A 427 6.94 -16.67 -44.59
CA ALA A 427 7.22 -15.48 -45.39
C ALA A 427 8.72 -15.18 -45.55
N GLY A 428 9.15 -14.95 -46.79
CA GLY A 428 10.56 -14.73 -47.12
C GLY A 428 11.39 -16.02 -47.20
N GLY A 429 10.77 -17.20 -47.14
CA GLY A 429 11.44 -18.49 -47.28
C GLY A 429 11.91 -19.10 -45.97
N SER A 430 11.30 -18.72 -44.85
CA SER A 430 11.36 -19.45 -43.58
C SER A 430 10.52 -20.74 -43.65
N THR A 431 10.58 -21.56 -42.59
CA THR A 431 9.76 -22.78 -42.48
C THR A 431 8.44 -22.41 -41.82
N ALA A 432 7.32 -22.52 -42.53
CA ALA A 432 6.01 -22.28 -41.91
C ALA A 432 5.71 -23.29 -40.80
N HIS A 433 5.05 -22.81 -39.75
CA HIS A 433 4.55 -23.54 -38.60
C HIS A 433 5.62 -24.18 -37.71
N ASP A 434 6.86 -23.68 -37.71
CA ASP A 434 7.95 -24.24 -36.88
C ASP A 434 8.08 -23.57 -35.49
N GLY A 435 7.37 -22.46 -35.25
CA GLY A 435 7.38 -21.73 -33.97
C GLY A 435 8.59 -20.82 -33.79
N VAL A 436 9.39 -20.58 -34.82
CA VAL A 436 10.60 -19.75 -34.78
C VAL A 436 10.44 -18.53 -35.68
N PHE A 437 10.31 -17.34 -35.08
CA PHE A 437 10.25 -16.08 -35.82
C PHE A 437 11.48 -15.87 -36.71
N ALA A 438 11.30 -15.99 -38.03
CA ALA A 438 12.39 -16.00 -39.01
C ALA A 438 11.99 -15.34 -40.35
N GLY A 439 12.98 -15.11 -41.21
CA GLY A 439 12.75 -14.58 -42.55
C GLY A 439 12.12 -13.18 -42.55
N ASN A 440 10.99 -13.04 -43.25
CA ASN A 440 10.18 -11.83 -43.35
C ASN A 440 8.80 -12.01 -42.68
N GLU A 441 8.69 -12.92 -41.71
CA GLU A 441 7.46 -13.11 -40.94
C GLU A 441 7.08 -11.83 -40.18
N ALA A 442 5.77 -11.57 -40.11
CA ALA A 442 5.25 -10.32 -39.57
C ALA A 442 4.98 -10.43 -38.07
N GLY A 443 5.33 -9.39 -37.31
CA GLY A 443 4.86 -9.23 -35.94
C GLY A 443 3.34 -9.02 -35.91
N ILE A 444 2.65 -9.63 -34.94
CA ILE A 444 1.20 -9.50 -34.79
C ILE A 444 0.86 -8.69 -33.53
N GLY A 445 0.52 -7.42 -33.73
CA GLY A 445 0.04 -6.55 -32.65
C GLY A 445 -1.42 -6.74 -32.24
N GLY A 446 -1.75 -6.25 -31.04
CA GLY A 446 -3.11 -6.27 -30.50
C GLY A 446 -3.59 -7.64 -30.01
N VAL A 447 -2.68 -8.60 -29.78
CA VAL A 447 -3.02 -9.92 -29.24
C VAL A 447 -2.93 -9.88 -27.72
N ARG A 448 -4.03 -10.19 -27.04
CA ARG A 448 -4.08 -10.13 -25.57
C ARG A 448 -3.52 -11.41 -24.97
N ILE A 449 -2.43 -11.32 -24.23
CA ILE A 449 -1.88 -12.47 -23.50
C ILE A 449 -2.44 -12.44 -22.08
N LEU A 450 -3.14 -13.51 -21.70
CA LEU A 450 -3.75 -13.66 -20.38
C LEU A 450 -2.97 -14.70 -19.57
N ALA A 451 -2.55 -14.35 -18.36
CA ALA A 451 -2.10 -15.33 -17.37
C ALA A 451 -3.30 -15.75 -16.50
N ARG A 452 -3.50 -17.06 -16.34
CA ARG A 452 -4.52 -17.66 -15.48
C ARG A 452 -3.88 -18.50 -14.38
N ASP A 453 -4.49 -18.49 -13.20
CA ASP A 453 -4.15 -19.45 -12.15
C ASP A 453 -4.70 -20.86 -12.43
N ALA A 454 -4.34 -21.82 -11.57
CA ALA A 454 -4.85 -23.20 -11.63
C ALA A 454 -6.39 -23.34 -11.45
N GLY A 455 -7.08 -22.27 -11.03
CA GLY A 455 -8.55 -22.19 -10.99
C GLY A 455 -9.15 -21.60 -12.27
N GLY A 456 -8.32 -21.16 -13.23
CA GLY A 456 -8.73 -20.51 -14.47
C GLY A 456 -8.99 -19.01 -14.36
N ALA A 457 -8.80 -18.39 -13.18
CA ALA A 457 -9.01 -16.96 -13.00
C ALA A 457 -7.85 -16.16 -13.60
N VAL A 458 -8.15 -15.04 -14.29
CA VAL A 458 -7.12 -14.20 -14.93
C VAL A 458 -6.39 -13.38 -13.87
N ILE A 459 -5.10 -13.66 -13.67
CA ILE A 459 -4.23 -13.04 -12.66
C ILE A 459 -3.33 -11.92 -13.22
N ALA A 460 -3.01 -11.96 -14.52
CA ALA A 460 -2.35 -10.86 -15.22
C ALA A 460 -2.79 -10.82 -16.69
N ARG A 461 -2.55 -9.69 -17.35
CA ARG A 461 -2.77 -9.52 -18.80
C ARG A 461 -1.77 -8.55 -19.39
N THR A 462 -1.44 -8.73 -20.65
CA THR A 462 -0.72 -7.76 -21.48
C THR A 462 -1.26 -7.82 -22.91
N GLU A 463 -0.75 -6.99 -23.81
CA GLU A 463 -1.11 -6.97 -25.23
C GLU A 463 0.16 -6.83 -26.07
N SER A 464 0.25 -7.52 -27.20
CA SER A 464 1.41 -7.42 -28.10
C SER A 464 1.48 -6.07 -28.82
N ASP A 465 2.69 -5.53 -28.96
CA ASP A 465 2.94 -4.29 -29.70
C ASP A 465 2.92 -4.50 -31.23
N GLY A 466 3.16 -3.44 -32.01
CA GLY A 466 3.14 -3.51 -33.48
C GLY A 466 4.14 -4.49 -34.09
N ASP A 467 5.25 -4.79 -33.41
CA ASP A 467 6.24 -5.81 -33.81
C ASP A 467 5.87 -7.20 -33.25
N GLY A 468 4.74 -7.33 -32.57
CA GLY A 468 4.26 -8.55 -31.93
C GLY A 468 4.91 -8.88 -30.60
N LEU A 469 5.82 -8.04 -30.09
CA LEU A 469 6.51 -8.28 -28.83
C LEU A 469 5.55 -8.08 -27.65
N TYR A 470 5.70 -8.90 -26.62
CA TYR A 470 4.96 -8.76 -25.38
C TYR A 470 5.83 -9.07 -24.15
N THR A 471 5.48 -8.43 -23.04
CA THR A 471 5.97 -8.79 -21.71
C THR A 471 4.80 -8.77 -20.73
N ILE A 472 4.67 -9.84 -19.93
CA ILE A 472 3.68 -9.97 -18.87
C ILE A 472 4.39 -10.17 -17.53
N VAL A 473 4.00 -9.38 -16.52
CA VAL A 473 4.47 -9.53 -15.15
C VAL A 473 3.41 -10.31 -14.38
N LEU A 474 3.78 -11.47 -13.84
CA LEU A 474 2.90 -12.31 -13.04
C LEU A 474 2.85 -11.82 -11.58
N PRO A 475 1.70 -11.90 -10.88
CA PRO A 475 1.65 -11.57 -9.46
C PRO A 475 2.57 -12.46 -8.63
N ASN A 476 3.25 -11.90 -7.62
CA ASN A 476 4.23 -12.68 -6.84
C ASN A 476 3.67 -13.91 -6.13
N ASN A 477 2.40 -13.89 -5.75
CA ASN A 477 1.69 -15.03 -5.17
C ASN A 477 1.38 -16.15 -6.18
N SER A 478 1.66 -15.97 -7.48
CA SER A 478 1.56 -17.05 -8.47
C SER A 478 2.74 -18.02 -8.41
N ALA A 479 3.86 -17.61 -7.81
CA ALA A 479 5.07 -18.43 -7.74
C ALA A 479 4.84 -19.73 -6.95
N GLY A 480 5.32 -20.85 -7.48
CA GLY A 480 5.09 -22.18 -6.91
C GLY A 480 3.70 -22.78 -7.16
N SER A 481 2.77 -22.05 -7.77
CA SER A 481 1.48 -22.56 -8.28
C SER A 481 1.51 -22.65 -9.81
N GLN A 482 0.66 -23.51 -10.40
CA GLN A 482 0.56 -23.58 -11.86
C GLN A 482 -0.07 -22.30 -12.41
N VAL A 483 0.53 -21.76 -13.48
CA VAL A 483 0.03 -20.64 -14.28
C VAL A 483 -0.08 -21.09 -15.73
N THR A 484 -1.19 -20.75 -16.38
CA THR A 484 -1.40 -20.93 -17.82
C THR A 484 -1.38 -19.58 -18.52
N LEU A 485 -0.48 -19.39 -19.46
CA LEU A 485 -0.55 -18.29 -20.42
C LEU A 485 -1.45 -18.70 -21.58
N HIS A 486 -2.35 -17.81 -21.99
CA HIS A 486 -3.27 -18.01 -23.11
C HIS A 486 -3.31 -16.73 -23.93
N ALA A 487 -2.83 -16.78 -25.17
CA ALA A 487 -3.01 -15.70 -26.15
C ALA A 487 -4.45 -15.68 -26.67
N VAL A 488 -5.15 -14.55 -26.63
CA VAL A 488 -6.54 -14.42 -27.06
C VAL A 488 -6.68 -13.32 -28.10
N ARG A 489 -7.26 -13.66 -29.25
CA ARG A 489 -7.67 -12.71 -30.29
C ARG A 489 -9.17 -12.80 -30.56
N ALA A 490 -9.78 -11.68 -30.92
CA ALA A 490 -11.19 -11.63 -31.33
C ALA A 490 -11.30 -11.79 -32.85
N GLY A 491 -12.38 -12.42 -33.32
CA GLY A 491 -12.55 -12.77 -34.73
C GLY A 491 -11.93 -14.13 -35.04
N GLY A 492 -12.70 -15.01 -35.65
CA GLY A 492 -12.27 -16.36 -36.02
C GLY A 492 -11.36 -16.42 -37.24
N GLU A 493 -10.70 -15.32 -37.63
CA GLU A 493 -9.86 -15.20 -38.84
C GLU A 493 -8.48 -15.85 -38.66
N TRP A 494 -8.00 -15.97 -37.42
CA TRP A 494 -6.66 -16.47 -37.10
C TRP A 494 -6.70 -17.88 -36.53
N ARG A 495 -5.60 -18.62 -36.70
CA ARG A 495 -5.39 -19.98 -36.23
C ARG A 495 -4.01 -20.07 -35.57
N TYR A 496 -3.96 -20.61 -34.35
CA TYR A 496 -2.71 -21.07 -33.75
C TYR A 496 -2.24 -22.31 -34.52
N VAL A 497 -0.93 -22.35 -34.81
CA VAL A 497 -0.30 -23.41 -35.61
C VAL A 497 0.99 -23.91 -34.98
N SER A 498 1.69 -23.05 -34.24
CA SER A 498 2.98 -23.34 -33.63
C SER A 498 3.23 -22.47 -32.39
N GLY A 499 4.38 -22.69 -31.74
CA GLY A 499 4.90 -21.84 -30.69
C GLY A 499 6.14 -22.44 -30.06
N ALA A 500 6.87 -21.62 -29.32
CA ALA A 500 8.03 -22.03 -28.53
C ALA A 500 7.77 -21.70 -27.06
N PRO A 501 8.00 -22.64 -26.12
CA PRO A 501 7.85 -22.38 -24.70
C PRO A 501 9.04 -21.59 -24.11
N GLY A 502 10.03 -21.21 -24.93
CA GLY A 502 11.21 -20.49 -24.49
C GLY A 502 11.94 -21.17 -23.33
N ASP A 503 12.37 -20.35 -22.37
CA ASP A 503 13.04 -20.80 -21.14
C ASP A 503 12.07 -21.29 -20.03
N LEU A 504 10.78 -21.56 -20.34
CA LEU A 504 9.80 -21.95 -19.32
C LEU A 504 10.10 -23.34 -18.71
N PRO A 505 10.00 -23.50 -17.37
CA PRO A 505 10.36 -24.72 -16.69
C PRO A 505 9.28 -25.80 -16.84
N ALA A 506 9.65 -26.94 -17.44
CA ALA A 506 8.86 -28.18 -17.49
C ALA A 506 7.39 -27.97 -17.90
N ALA A 507 7.17 -27.13 -18.92
CA ALA A 507 5.85 -26.70 -19.33
C ALA A 507 5.03 -27.82 -19.99
N ALA A 508 3.71 -27.82 -19.74
CA ALA A 508 2.75 -28.46 -20.61
C ALA A 508 2.40 -27.47 -21.74
N ASP A 509 2.90 -27.76 -22.94
CA ASP A 509 2.81 -26.88 -24.09
C ASP A 509 1.74 -27.36 -25.07
N THR A 510 0.81 -26.47 -25.40
CA THR A 510 -0.23 -26.61 -26.42
C THR A 510 -0.37 -25.33 -27.25
N LEU A 511 0.70 -24.52 -27.34
CA LEU A 511 0.71 -23.26 -28.10
C LEU A 511 0.25 -23.48 -29.54
N ALA A 512 0.74 -24.56 -30.17
CA ALA A 512 0.41 -24.93 -31.54
C ALA A 512 -1.08 -25.20 -31.80
N SER A 513 -1.86 -25.67 -30.81
CA SER A 513 -3.27 -26.05 -31.02
C SER A 513 -4.28 -25.09 -30.37
N HIS A 514 -3.88 -24.43 -29.27
CA HIS A 514 -4.76 -23.61 -28.43
C HIS A 514 -4.17 -22.24 -28.07
N GLY A 515 -2.91 -21.95 -28.38
CA GLY A 515 -2.24 -20.73 -27.91
C GLY A 515 -2.03 -20.72 -26.39
N GLU A 516 -1.97 -21.90 -25.77
CA GLU A 516 -1.83 -22.08 -24.32
C GLU A 516 -0.54 -22.82 -23.93
N VAL A 517 0.19 -22.27 -22.95
CA VAL A 517 1.34 -22.92 -22.28
C VAL A 517 1.19 -22.83 -20.76
N SER A 518 1.38 -23.95 -20.06
CA SER A 518 1.21 -24.04 -18.61
C SER A 518 2.50 -24.45 -17.91
N PHE A 519 2.92 -23.67 -16.90
CA PHE A 519 4.17 -23.88 -16.16
C PHE A 519 4.03 -23.46 -14.70
N THR A 520 5.07 -23.68 -13.88
CA THR A 520 5.13 -23.22 -12.48
C THR A 520 6.22 -22.17 -12.34
N PRO A 521 5.90 -20.86 -12.23
CA PRO A 521 6.90 -19.82 -12.08
C PRO A 521 7.67 -19.89 -10.75
N VAL A 522 8.94 -19.48 -10.82
CA VAL A 522 9.84 -19.29 -9.68
C VAL A 522 9.81 -17.80 -9.28
N PRO A 523 9.84 -17.44 -7.97
CA PRO A 523 9.76 -16.04 -7.54
C PRO A 523 10.87 -15.18 -8.16
N GLY A 524 10.52 -14.03 -8.74
CA GLY A 524 11.48 -13.09 -9.35
C GLY A 524 12.29 -13.64 -10.52
N ALA A 525 11.85 -14.71 -11.18
CA ALA A 525 12.49 -15.21 -12.39
C ALA A 525 11.98 -14.50 -13.65
N ASP A 526 12.89 -14.25 -14.58
CA ASP A 526 12.59 -13.71 -15.91
C ASP A 526 12.65 -14.83 -16.94
N TYR A 527 11.57 -15.01 -17.70
CA TYR A 527 11.44 -16.02 -18.76
C TYR A 527 11.37 -15.33 -20.13
N SER A 528 12.09 -15.87 -21.12
CA SER A 528 12.22 -15.29 -22.45
C SER A 528 11.98 -16.31 -23.56
N GLY A 529 11.67 -15.82 -24.78
CA GLY A 529 11.46 -16.65 -25.97
C GLY A 529 10.15 -17.44 -25.97
N VAL A 530 9.13 -16.98 -25.25
CA VAL A 530 7.81 -17.63 -25.22
C VAL A 530 6.98 -17.17 -26.42
N ASP A 531 7.34 -17.71 -27.59
CA ASP A 531 6.86 -17.23 -28.88
C ASP A 531 5.62 -18.01 -29.37
N ILE A 532 4.73 -17.34 -30.09
CA ILE A 532 3.40 -17.85 -30.47
C ILE A 532 3.19 -17.61 -31.96
N GLY A 533 3.23 -18.68 -32.75
CA GLY A 533 2.99 -18.61 -34.20
C GLY A 533 1.51 -18.77 -34.52
N GLN A 534 0.98 -17.77 -35.22
CA GLN A 534 -0.37 -17.78 -35.76
C GLN A 534 -0.31 -17.65 -37.29
N VAL A 535 -1.38 -18.04 -37.97
CA VAL A 535 -1.62 -17.73 -39.37
C VAL A 535 -3.05 -17.28 -39.57
N ARG A 536 -3.29 -16.50 -40.61
CA ARG A 536 -4.65 -16.29 -41.11
C ARG A 536 -5.17 -17.61 -41.67
N ARG A 537 -6.47 -17.83 -41.63
CA ARG A 537 -7.11 -19.00 -42.24
C ARG A 537 -7.21 -18.83 -43.76
N PRO A 538 -7.12 -19.92 -44.54
CA PRO A 538 -7.36 -19.87 -45.98
C PRO A 538 -8.80 -19.42 -46.29
N GLN A 539 -9.04 -19.00 -47.53
CA GLN A 539 -10.35 -18.57 -48.01
C GLN A 539 -10.76 -19.34 -49.27
N LEU A 540 -12.06 -19.58 -49.44
CA LEU A 540 -12.67 -20.12 -50.66
C LEU A 540 -13.78 -19.16 -51.09
N LYS A 541 -13.73 -18.65 -52.33
CA LYS A 541 -14.58 -17.54 -52.82
C LYS A 541 -15.26 -17.82 -54.15
N ALA A 542 -16.49 -17.29 -54.26
CA ALA A 542 -17.37 -17.20 -55.45
C ALA A 542 -17.73 -18.54 -56.14
N PRO A 543 -18.77 -18.63 -57.00
CA PRO A 543 -20.05 -17.92 -57.02
C PRO A 543 -21.24 -18.89 -56.89
N ARG A 544 -22.17 -18.61 -55.97
CA ARG A 544 -23.21 -19.58 -55.55
C ARG A 544 -24.32 -19.90 -56.57
N LEU A 545 -24.43 -19.16 -57.67
CA LEU A 545 -25.57 -19.25 -58.59
C LEU A 545 -25.17 -19.09 -60.06
N ALA A 546 -25.70 -19.97 -60.91
CA ALA A 546 -25.64 -19.84 -62.36
C ALA A 546 -26.95 -20.35 -63.03
N SER A 547 -27.18 -19.97 -64.28
CA SER A 547 -28.28 -20.50 -65.09
C SER A 547 -27.82 -20.88 -66.50
N LEU A 548 -28.54 -21.81 -67.14
CA LEU A 548 -28.27 -22.26 -68.50
C LEU A 548 -29.55 -22.75 -69.20
N SER A 549 -29.51 -22.89 -70.53
CA SER A 549 -30.63 -23.48 -71.30
C SER A 549 -30.48 -25.00 -71.46
N PRO A 550 -31.57 -25.75 -71.73
CA PRO A 550 -31.51 -27.19 -71.93
C PRO A 550 -30.49 -27.62 -72.99
N GLY A 551 -29.57 -28.53 -72.65
CA GLY A 551 -28.50 -28.98 -73.54
C GLY A 551 -27.29 -28.05 -73.66
N GLN A 552 -27.23 -26.95 -72.90
CA GLN A 552 -26.05 -26.08 -72.79
C GLN A 552 -25.17 -26.44 -71.59
N SER A 553 -24.00 -25.81 -71.52
CA SER A 553 -23.07 -25.87 -70.39
C SER A 553 -22.73 -24.48 -69.88
N VAL A 554 -22.56 -24.33 -68.57
CA VAL A 554 -22.02 -23.15 -67.90
C VAL A 554 -20.73 -23.52 -67.16
N VAL A 555 -19.89 -22.53 -66.90
CA VAL A 555 -18.69 -22.66 -66.07
C VAL A 555 -18.82 -21.68 -64.92
N LEU A 556 -18.65 -22.16 -63.70
CA LEU A 556 -18.58 -21.36 -62.48
C LEU A 556 -17.11 -21.27 -62.06
N GLY A 557 -16.61 -20.07 -61.77
CA GLY A 557 -15.21 -19.82 -61.44
C GLY A 557 -15.02 -19.50 -59.96
N HIS A 558 -14.28 -20.34 -59.25
CA HIS A 558 -13.99 -20.23 -57.82
C HIS A 558 -12.52 -19.87 -57.60
N THR A 559 -12.20 -19.31 -56.44
CA THR A 559 -10.80 -19.05 -56.04
C THR A 559 -10.57 -19.55 -54.62
N PHE A 560 -9.57 -20.41 -54.43
CA PHE A 560 -9.04 -20.77 -53.13
C PHE A 560 -7.75 -19.96 -52.87
N THR A 561 -7.73 -19.16 -51.82
CA THR A 561 -6.57 -18.35 -51.42
C THR A 561 -5.89 -18.98 -50.21
N ALA A 562 -4.66 -19.44 -50.39
CA ALA A 562 -3.82 -19.96 -49.33
C ALA A 562 -3.12 -18.82 -48.57
N THR A 563 -3.20 -18.82 -47.26
CA THR A 563 -2.56 -17.84 -46.36
C THR A 563 -1.24 -18.34 -45.77
N THR A 564 -0.96 -19.63 -45.91
CA THR A 564 0.24 -20.31 -45.40
C THR A 564 0.54 -21.57 -46.21
N ALA A 565 1.71 -22.18 -46.00
CA ALA A 565 2.09 -23.42 -46.65
C ALA A 565 1.23 -24.62 -46.20
N GLY A 566 0.79 -25.44 -47.16
CA GLY A 566 -0.05 -26.59 -46.87
C GLY A 566 -0.42 -27.40 -48.11
N THR A 567 -1.41 -28.27 -47.94
CA THR A 567 -2.04 -29.01 -49.05
C THR A 567 -3.55 -28.86 -48.99
N VAL A 568 -4.19 -28.60 -50.12
CA VAL A 568 -5.65 -28.54 -50.25
C VAL A 568 -6.18 -29.70 -51.08
N ASP A 569 -7.15 -30.44 -50.55
CA ASP A 569 -7.96 -31.42 -51.28
C ASP A 569 -9.29 -30.76 -51.68
N LEU A 570 -9.54 -30.70 -52.99
CA LEU A 570 -10.71 -30.03 -53.57
C LEU A 570 -11.68 -31.07 -54.14
N THR A 571 -12.94 -31.06 -53.69
CA THR A 571 -13.95 -32.05 -54.10
C THR A 571 -15.33 -31.43 -54.29
N LEU A 572 -16.17 -32.08 -55.09
CA LEU A 572 -17.59 -31.76 -55.21
C LEU A 572 -18.39 -32.79 -54.39
N SER A 573 -19.11 -32.33 -53.35
CA SER A 573 -19.97 -33.13 -52.49
C SER A 573 -21.45 -32.72 -52.64
N ASP A 574 -22.33 -33.44 -51.95
CA ASP A 574 -23.75 -33.07 -51.74
C ASP A 574 -24.53 -32.72 -53.02
N ILE A 575 -24.20 -33.45 -54.10
CA ILE A 575 -24.75 -33.30 -55.44
C ILE A 575 -26.22 -33.75 -55.47
N GLU A 576 -27.15 -32.81 -55.50
CA GLU A 576 -28.59 -33.04 -55.66
C GLU A 576 -29.11 -32.48 -56.99
N ALA A 577 -29.59 -33.37 -57.87
CA ALA A 577 -30.17 -32.99 -59.17
C ALA A 577 -31.68 -33.25 -59.20
N SER A 578 -32.45 -32.26 -59.63
CA SER A 578 -33.89 -32.38 -59.91
C SER A 578 -34.18 -31.92 -61.34
N PRO A 579 -34.61 -32.80 -62.26
CA PRO A 579 -34.71 -34.25 -62.12
C PRO A 579 -33.36 -34.94 -61.89
N ALA A 580 -33.39 -36.13 -61.28
CA ALA A 580 -32.19 -36.93 -61.08
C ALA A 580 -31.50 -37.25 -62.42
N SER A 581 -30.17 -37.11 -62.45
CA SER A 581 -29.32 -37.27 -63.66
C SER A 581 -29.61 -36.28 -64.81
N ALA A 582 -30.29 -35.15 -64.55
CA ALA A 582 -30.51 -34.10 -65.54
C ALA A 582 -29.24 -33.28 -65.88
N PHE A 583 -28.20 -33.38 -65.05
CA PHE A 583 -26.95 -32.61 -65.16
C PHE A 583 -25.72 -33.52 -65.07
N THR A 584 -24.60 -33.02 -65.58
CA THR A 584 -23.26 -33.56 -65.33
C THR A 584 -22.29 -32.43 -65.00
N GLN A 585 -21.35 -32.69 -64.09
CA GLN A 585 -20.44 -31.69 -63.52
C GLN A 585 -19.02 -32.23 -63.39
N ALA A 586 -18.02 -31.36 -63.54
CA ALA A 586 -16.61 -31.67 -63.33
C ALA A 586 -15.82 -30.43 -62.89
N LEU A 587 -14.89 -30.63 -61.96
CA LEU A 587 -13.99 -29.61 -61.40
C LEU A 587 -12.64 -29.61 -62.14
N PHE A 588 -12.20 -28.44 -62.58
CA PHE A 588 -10.94 -28.19 -63.28
C PHE A 588 -10.09 -27.17 -62.51
N ALA A 589 -8.77 -27.32 -62.60
CA ALA A 589 -7.83 -26.27 -62.21
C ALA A 589 -7.66 -25.28 -63.36
N ASP A 590 -7.90 -24.01 -63.09
CA ASP A 590 -7.67 -22.90 -64.00
C ASP A 590 -6.28 -22.35 -63.72
N THR A 591 -5.36 -22.52 -64.68
CA THR A 591 -3.92 -22.30 -64.43
C THR A 591 -3.45 -20.92 -64.85
N ASP A 592 -4.20 -20.21 -65.70
CA ASP A 592 -3.95 -18.81 -66.06
C ASP A 592 -5.03 -17.83 -65.55
N CYS A 593 -6.04 -18.34 -64.84
CA CYS A 593 -7.13 -17.59 -64.21
C CYS A 593 -7.97 -16.80 -65.24
N ASP A 594 -8.09 -17.29 -66.47
CA ASP A 594 -8.84 -16.63 -67.54
C ASP A 594 -10.36 -16.94 -67.53
N GLY A 595 -10.79 -17.91 -66.70
CA GLY A 595 -12.18 -18.33 -66.57
C GLY A 595 -12.68 -19.28 -67.66
N VAL A 596 -11.80 -19.79 -68.53
CA VAL A 596 -12.13 -20.60 -69.71
C VAL A 596 -11.49 -21.98 -69.63
N ILE A 597 -12.28 -23.02 -69.89
CA ILE A 597 -11.75 -24.39 -70.02
C ILE A 597 -11.22 -24.60 -71.44
N GLY A 598 -9.92 -24.35 -71.60
CA GLY A 598 -9.15 -24.48 -72.83
C GLY A 598 -8.38 -25.81 -72.94
N LEU A 599 -7.05 -25.71 -73.11
CA LEU A 599 -6.15 -26.84 -73.34
C LEU A 599 -5.10 -27.04 -72.24
N ALA A 600 -4.95 -26.09 -71.30
CA ALA A 600 -4.02 -26.21 -70.18
C ALA A 600 -4.75 -26.74 -68.92
N GLU A 601 -6.07 -26.65 -68.89
CA GLU A 601 -6.93 -26.88 -67.73
C GLU A 601 -7.13 -28.39 -67.54
N THR A 602 -6.67 -28.89 -66.41
CA THR A 602 -6.80 -30.31 -66.04
C THR A 602 -7.89 -30.52 -65.01
N VAL A 603 -8.58 -31.67 -65.07
CA VAL A 603 -9.48 -32.10 -64.00
C VAL A 603 -8.69 -32.22 -62.70
N VAL A 604 -9.17 -31.59 -61.62
CA VAL A 604 -8.51 -31.65 -60.32
C VAL A 604 -8.49 -33.10 -59.84
N SER A 605 -7.30 -33.59 -59.48
CA SER A 605 -7.11 -34.99 -59.06
C SER A 605 -6.00 -35.11 -58.02
N GLY A 606 -6.41 -35.36 -56.77
CA GLY A 606 -5.52 -35.38 -55.61
C GLY A 606 -5.20 -33.99 -55.06
N SER A 607 -4.43 -33.98 -53.98
CA SER A 607 -4.12 -32.78 -53.20
C SER A 607 -3.18 -31.83 -53.94
N LEU A 608 -3.47 -30.53 -53.89
CA LEU A 608 -2.61 -29.48 -54.43
C LEU A 608 -1.74 -28.90 -53.31
N GLY A 609 -0.44 -28.80 -53.52
CA GLY A 609 0.47 -28.10 -52.61
C GLY A 609 0.43 -26.59 -52.86
N VAL A 610 0.33 -25.80 -51.79
CA VAL A 610 0.20 -24.34 -51.84
C VAL A 610 1.11 -23.66 -50.81
N ALA A 611 1.44 -22.40 -51.04
CA ALA A 611 2.23 -21.51 -50.19
C ALA A 611 1.45 -20.26 -49.76
N ALA A 612 2.02 -19.47 -48.86
CA ALA A 612 1.43 -18.21 -48.40
C ALA A 612 1.26 -17.21 -49.56
N GLY A 613 0.01 -16.81 -49.83
CA GLY A 613 -0.36 -15.89 -50.90
C GLY A 613 -0.70 -16.55 -52.24
N ASP A 614 -0.67 -17.88 -52.34
CA ASP A 614 -1.08 -18.57 -53.57
C ASP A 614 -2.61 -18.48 -53.77
N GLU A 615 -3.03 -18.11 -54.98
CA GLU A 615 -4.42 -18.17 -55.42
C GLU A 615 -4.59 -19.32 -56.42
N THR A 616 -5.37 -20.32 -56.04
CA THR A 616 -5.76 -21.44 -56.92
C THR A 616 -7.10 -21.12 -57.56
N CYS A 617 -7.08 -20.75 -58.84
CA CYS A 617 -8.28 -20.59 -59.65
C CYS A 617 -8.86 -21.95 -60.05
N LEU A 618 -10.18 -22.07 -60.01
CA LEU A 618 -10.92 -23.32 -60.20
C LEU A 618 -12.13 -23.09 -61.08
N LEU A 619 -12.48 -24.07 -61.91
CA LEU A 619 -13.64 -24.01 -62.79
C LEU A 619 -14.51 -25.25 -62.63
N VAL A 620 -15.75 -25.07 -62.19
CA VAL A 620 -16.78 -26.12 -62.20
C VAL A 620 -17.59 -26.00 -63.47
N ARG A 621 -17.44 -26.95 -64.39
CA ARG A 621 -18.28 -27.03 -65.60
C ARG A 621 -19.51 -27.86 -65.32
N VAL A 622 -20.69 -27.25 -65.43
CA VAL A 622 -21.99 -27.93 -65.35
C VAL A 622 -22.63 -27.98 -66.74
N SER A 623 -23.20 -29.12 -67.12
CA SER A 623 -23.86 -29.33 -68.41
C SER A 623 -25.23 -29.97 -68.22
N ALA A 624 -26.27 -29.36 -68.80
CA ALA A 624 -27.63 -29.89 -68.83
C ALA A 624 -27.81 -30.95 -69.91
N ALA A 625 -28.64 -31.97 -69.62
CA ALA A 625 -29.16 -32.85 -70.65
C ALA A 625 -30.10 -32.09 -71.61
N PRO A 626 -30.14 -32.43 -72.91
CA PRO A 626 -31.06 -31.81 -73.86
C PRO A 626 -32.54 -32.07 -73.50
N GLY A 627 -33.36 -31.02 -73.56
CA GLY A 627 -34.82 -31.14 -73.40
C GLY A 627 -35.33 -31.38 -71.97
N ILE A 628 -34.51 -31.09 -70.95
CA ILE A 628 -34.96 -31.10 -69.55
C ILE A 628 -35.88 -29.90 -69.24
N PRO A 629 -36.78 -30.01 -68.24
CA PRO A 629 -37.70 -28.93 -67.86
C PRO A 629 -37.02 -27.61 -67.46
N GLY A 630 -37.70 -26.49 -67.72
CA GLY A 630 -37.26 -25.13 -67.38
C GLY A 630 -37.41 -24.72 -65.91
N ASP A 631 -37.64 -25.69 -65.02
CA ASP A 631 -37.61 -25.60 -63.56
C ASP A 631 -36.60 -26.59 -62.95
N SER A 632 -35.75 -27.21 -63.79
CA SER A 632 -34.72 -28.15 -63.33
C SER A 632 -33.60 -27.41 -62.60
N ARG A 633 -33.04 -28.05 -61.56
CA ARG A 633 -31.90 -27.52 -60.80
C ARG A 633 -30.87 -28.60 -60.43
N LEU A 634 -29.63 -28.15 -60.25
CA LEU A 634 -28.54 -28.86 -59.61
C LEU A 634 -28.10 -28.03 -58.40
N ASP A 635 -28.01 -28.66 -57.24
CA ASP A 635 -27.33 -28.16 -56.05
C ASP A 635 -26.05 -29.00 -55.85
N TYR A 636 -24.92 -28.40 -55.46
CA TYR A 636 -23.71 -29.11 -55.05
C TYR A 636 -22.84 -28.24 -54.14
N THR A 637 -21.94 -28.85 -53.36
CA THR A 637 -20.98 -28.14 -52.51
C THR A 637 -19.57 -28.33 -53.06
N LEU A 638 -18.82 -27.25 -53.28
CA LEU A 638 -17.37 -27.30 -53.45
C LEU A 638 -16.70 -27.29 -52.07
N MET A 639 -16.09 -28.40 -51.69
CA MET A 639 -15.30 -28.52 -50.47
C MET A 639 -13.81 -28.31 -50.77
N ALA A 640 -13.14 -27.57 -49.88
CA ALA A 640 -11.69 -27.45 -49.79
C ALA A 640 -11.24 -27.87 -48.38
N ASP A 641 -10.68 -29.08 -48.25
CA ASP A 641 -10.06 -29.57 -47.02
C ASP A 641 -8.58 -29.19 -47.05
N PHE A 642 -8.18 -28.24 -46.20
CA PHE A 642 -6.82 -27.71 -46.13
C PHE A 642 -6.06 -28.26 -44.93
N ALA A 643 -4.94 -28.93 -45.18
CA ALA A 643 -4.01 -29.39 -44.15
C ALA A 643 -2.80 -28.44 -44.04
N TYR A 644 -2.57 -27.92 -42.82
CA TYR A 644 -1.47 -27.01 -42.51
C TYR A 644 -0.13 -27.77 -42.46
N ALA A 645 0.83 -27.39 -43.32
CA ALA A 645 2.10 -28.12 -43.49
C ALA A 645 2.84 -28.33 -42.15
N GLY A 646 3.36 -29.54 -41.92
CA GLY A 646 4.13 -29.84 -40.70
C GLY A 646 3.31 -30.02 -39.41
N THR A 647 2.01 -29.74 -39.42
CA THR A 647 1.13 -29.85 -38.24
C THR A 647 0.14 -31.02 -38.36
N ALA A 648 -0.67 -31.24 -37.31
CA ALA A 648 -1.84 -32.12 -37.34
C ALA A 648 -3.17 -31.34 -37.47
N LEU A 649 -3.10 -30.06 -37.87
CA LEU A 649 -4.26 -29.18 -38.01
C LEU A 649 -4.79 -29.23 -39.45
N GLY A 650 -6.11 -29.20 -39.57
CA GLY A 650 -6.82 -29.05 -40.83
C GLY A 650 -7.96 -28.04 -40.72
N GLU A 651 -8.48 -27.62 -41.86
CA GLU A 651 -9.57 -26.66 -41.98
C GLU A 651 -10.42 -26.95 -43.22
N GLU A 652 -11.71 -27.14 -42.98
CA GLU A 652 -12.71 -27.43 -44.00
C GLU A 652 -13.41 -26.13 -44.39
N LEU A 653 -13.30 -25.77 -45.66
CA LEU A 653 -14.04 -24.67 -46.28
C LEU A 653 -15.05 -25.25 -47.27
N ALA A 654 -16.24 -24.67 -47.35
CA ALA A 654 -17.30 -25.09 -48.25
C ALA A 654 -17.90 -23.88 -48.95
N ASN A 655 -18.22 -24.02 -50.24
CA ASN A 655 -19.10 -23.11 -50.96
C ASN A 655 -20.25 -23.90 -51.60
N ASP A 656 -21.48 -23.52 -51.30
CA ASP A 656 -22.69 -24.15 -51.83
C ASP A 656 -23.13 -23.44 -53.12
N ASP A 657 -23.20 -24.19 -54.21
CA ASP A 657 -23.52 -23.68 -55.54
C ASP A 657 -24.81 -24.31 -56.10
N ARG A 658 -25.57 -23.50 -56.84
CA ARG A 658 -26.79 -23.91 -57.54
C ARG A 658 -26.75 -23.52 -59.01
N VAL A 659 -27.10 -24.46 -59.88
CA VAL A 659 -27.31 -24.22 -61.32
C VAL A 659 -28.76 -24.53 -61.68
N THR A 660 -29.46 -23.54 -62.23
CA THR A 660 -30.85 -23.69 -62.70
C THR A 660 -30.93 -23.77 -64.23
N VAL A 661 -32.00 -24.36 -64.73
CA VAL A 661 -32.31 -24.38 -66.16
C VAL A 661 -33.39 -23.35 -66.45
N SER A 662 -33.07 -22.34 -67.24
CA SER A 662 -34.04 -21.37 -67.74
C SER A 662 -34.25 -21.60 -69.24
N PRO A 663 -35.50 -21.69 -69.74
CA PRO A 663 -35.75 -21.92 -71.15
C PRO A 663 -35.31 -20.71 -72.00
N GLU A 664 -35.80 -19.50 -71.72
CA GLU A 664 -35.45 -18.28 -72.48
C GLU A 664 -35.32 -16.99 -71.63
N GLY A 665 -35.35 -17.07 -70.29
CA GLY A 665 -34.99 -15.93 -69.42
C GLY A 665 -33.48 -15.90 -69.18
N ALA A 666 -32.79 -14.82 -69.55
CA ALA A 666 -31.34 -14.68 -69.43
C ALA A 666 -31.01 -13.50 -68.52
N LEU A 667 -30.22 -13.68 -67.47
CA LEU A 667 -29.78 -12.59 -66.58
C LEU A 667 -28.35 -12.17 -66.96
N GLU A 668 -28.16 -10.90 -67.30
CA GLU A 668 -26.83 -10.32 -67.55
C GLU A 668 -26.46 -9.38 -66.39
N LEU A 669 -25.21 -9.47 -65.92
CA LEU A 669 -24.68 -8.71 -64.79
C LEU A 669 -23.51 -7.83 -65.22
N THR A 670 -23.48 -6.59 -64.72
CA THR A 670 -22.39 -5.62 -64.95
C THR A 670 -21.89 -5.06 -63.63
N LYS A 671 -20.62 -5.33 -63.29
CA LYS A 671 -19.97 -4.77 -62.09
C LYS A 671 -19.02 -3.63 -62.47
N GLN A 672 -19.10 -2.54 -61.75
CA GLN A 672 -18.27 -1.34 -61.96
C GLN A 672 -17.90 -0.71 -60.61
N VAL A 673 -16.82 0.08 -60.58
CA VAL A 673 -16.29 0.73 -59.37
C VAL A 673 -15.96 2.20 -59.63
N CYS A 674 -16.18 3.04 -58.62
CA CYS A 674 -15.84 4.46 -58.62
C CYS A 674 -15.17 4.85 -57.28
N ASN A 675 -14.12 5.67 -57.33
CA ASN A 675 -13.44 6.19 -56.14
C ASN A 675 -14.14 7.49 -55.71
N LEU A 676 -14.96 7.38 -54.66
CA LEU A 676 -15.83 8.44 -54.14
C LEU A 676 -15.01 9.61 -53.55
N THR A 677 -13.83 9.29 -53.00
CA THR A 677 -12.85 10.24 -52.47
C THR A 677 -12.19 11.12 -53.54
N VAL A 678 -12.11 10.64 -54.80
CA VAL A 678 -11.41 11.31 -55.91
C VAL A 678 -12.37 11.93 -56.92
N SER A 679 -13.58 11.40 -57.07
CA SER A 679 -14.55 11.81 -58.09
C SER A 679 -16.00 11.67 -57.61
N ALA A 680 -16.88 12.55 -58.09
CA ALA A 680 -18.31 12.41 -57.86
C ALA A 680 -18.87 11.22 -58.65
N CYS A 681 -19.45 10.27 -57.95
CA CYS A 681 -20.07 9.07 -58.49
C CYS A 681 -21.59 9.13 -58.31
N ASP A 682 -22.36 8.59 -59.24
CA ASP A 682 -23.82 8.39 -59.09
C ASP A 682 -24.18 6.97 -59.53
N ALA A 683 -24.54 6.11 -58.56
CA ALA A 683 -24.84 4.71 -58.80
C ALA A 683 -26.13 4.52 -59.63
N ALA A 684 -27.08 5.46 -59.55
CA ALA A 684 -28.35 5.36 -60.28
C ALA A 684 -28.15 5.60 -61.77
N SER A 685 -27.43 6.66 -62.16
CA SER A 685 -27.09 6.93 -63.56
C SER A 685 -25.87 6.17 -64.08
N GLY A 686 -25.06 5.56 -63.20
CA GLY A 686 -23.77 4.97 -63.55
C GLY A 686 -22.67 6.00 -63.84
N THR A 687 -22.91 7.30 -63.59
CA THR A 687 -21.93 8.35 -63.87
C THR A 687 -20.71 8.23 -62.96
N GLY A 688 -19.51 8.24 -63.55
CA GLY A 688 -18.22 8.13 -62.85
C GLY A 688 -17.68 6.71 -62.69
N PHE A 689 -18.50 5.69 -62.97
CA PHE A 689 -18.11 4.28 -62.80
C PHE A 689 -17.29 3.73 -63.98
N ALA A 690 -16.34 2.86 -63.66
CA ALA A 690 -15.50 2.14 -64.64
C ALA A 690 -15.34 0.66 -64.24
N PRO A 691 -14.95 -0.25 -65.16
CA PRO A 691 -14.74 -1.67 -64.82
C PRO A 691 -13.63 -1.92 -63.78
N ALA A 692 -12.69 -0.98 -63.64
CA ALA A 692 -11.62 -1.02 -62.65
C ALA A 692 -11.28 0.41 -62.18
N ASN A 693 -10.75 0.52 -60.96
CA ASN A 693 -10.28 1.78 -60.37
C ASN A 693 -9.13 1.50 -59.38
N THR A 694 -8.47 2.53 -58.90
CA THR A 694 -7.40 2.46 -57.89
C THR A 694 -7.82 3.21 -56.62
N GLY A 695 -7.62 2.60 -55.46
CA GLY A 695 -7.75 3.24 -54.14
C GLY A 695 -6.42 3.26 -53.41
N ARG A 696 -6.24 4.22 -52.52
CA ARG A 696 -5.19 4.27 -51.49
C ARG A 696 -5.77 3.84 -50.13
N PRO A 697 -4.93 3.45 -49.16
CA PRO A 697 -5.34 3.36 -47.76
C PRO A 697 -6.13 4.60 -47.32
N GLY A 698 -7.32 4.39 -46.74
CA GLY A 698 -8.25 5.45 -46.36
C GLY A 698 -9.15 6.03 -47.47
N ASP A 699 -9.00 5.66 -48.74
CA ASP A 699 -9.96 6.02 -49.80
C ASP A 699 -11.29 5.27 -49.60
N VAL A 700 -12.40 5.89 -50.04
CA VAL A 700 -13.73 5.27 -50.12
C VAL A 700 -14.05 4.91 -51.57
N LEU A 701 -14.33 3.64 -51.81
CA LEU A 701 -14.76 3.10 -53.11
C LEU A 701 -16.24 2.71 -53.04
N ILE A 702 -16.98 3.05 -54.09
CA ILE A 702 -18.36 2.58 -54.30
C ILE A 702 -18.39 1.59 -55.47
N TYR A 703 -19.03 0.45 -55.26
CA TYR A 703 -19.27 -0.58 -56.26
C TYR A 703 -20.73 -0.53 -56.72
N ARG A 704 -20.96 -0.73 -58.01
CA ARG A 704 -22.27 -0.76 -58.67
C ARG A 704 -22.41 -2.09 -59.40
N ILE A 705 -23.50 -2.80 -59.12
CA ILE A 705 -23.88 -4.04 -59.80
C ILE A 705 -25.21 -3.77 -60.52
N GLY A 706 -25.15 -3.64 -61.84
CA GLY A 706 -26.35 -3.58 -62.69
C GLY A 706 -26.75 -4.98 -63.15
N PHE A 707 -28.04 -5.27 -63.17
CA PHE A 707 -28.60 -6.54 -63.66
C PHE A 707 -29.70 -6.28 -64.69
N GLU A 708 -29.72 -7.06 -65.77
CA GLU A 708 -30.67 -6.93 -66.90
C GLU A 708 -31.23 -8.30 -67.28
N ASN A 709 -32.47 -8.34 -67.78
CA ASN A 709 -33.03 -9.51 -68.45
C ASN A 709 -33.07 -9.31 -69.99
N PRO A 710 -31.98 -9.55 -70.74
CA PRO A 710 -32.01 -9.52 -72.21
C PRO A 710 -32.84 -10.65 -72.85
N GLY A 711 -33.36 -11.62 -72.08
CA GLY A 711 -34.18 -12.72 -72.58
C GLY A 711 -35.61 -12.32 -72.97
N PRO A 712 -36.28 -13.03 -73.89
CA PRO A 712 -37.69 -12.79 -74.23
C PRO A 712 -38.69 -13.25 -73.16
N ASP A 713 -38.32 -14.14 -72.25
CA ASP A 713 -39.14 -14.62 -71.14
C ASP A 713 -38.81 -13.90 -69.83
N ALA A 714 -39.75 -13.91 -68.88
CA ALA A 714 -39.55 -13.32 -67.57
C ALA A 714 -38.73 -14.23 -66.63
N ILE A 715 -38.02 -13.61 -65.68
CA ILE A 715 -37.26 -14.27 -64.62
C ILE A 715 -38.06 -14.17 -63.32
N ASP A 716 -38.32 -15.30 -62.66
CA ASP A 716 -39.19 -15.39 -61.47
C ASP A 716 -38.44 -15.30 -60.12
N GLU A 717 -37.11 -15.32 -60.13
CA GLU A 717 -36.24 -15.08 -58.97
C GLU A 717 -34.90 -14.52 -59.44
N VAL A 718 -34.44 -13.42 -58.84
CA VAL A 718 -33.10 -12.86 -59.05
C VAL A 718 -32.40 -12.82 -57.70
N ASP A 719 -31.15 -13.25 -57.68
CA ASP A 719 -30.37 -13.31 -56.45
C ASP A 719 -28.92 -12.93 -56.78
N ILE A 720 -28.38 -11.98 -56.02
CA ILE A 720 -27.11 -11.30 -56.29
C ILE A 720 -26.20 -11.49 -55.09
N HIS A 721 -25.06 -12.14 -55.30
CA HIS A 721 -23.98 -12.30 -54.35
C HIS A 721 -22.75 -11.47 -54.77
N ASP A 722 -22.09 -10.85 -53.80
CA ASP A 722 -20.79 -10.19 -53.95
C ASP A 722 -20.02 -10.23 -52.61
N ASP A 723 -18.77 -9.82 -52.59
CA ASP A 723 -17.95 -9.70 -51.38
C ASP A 723 -17.40 -8.27 -51.23
N THR A 724 -17.15 -7.84 -50.00
CA THR A 724 -16.22 -6.72 -49.79
C THR A 724 -14.82 -7.11 -50.30
N PRO A 725 -14.17 -6.31 -51.16
CA PRO A 725 -12.81 -6.58 -51.62
C PRO A 725 -11.80 -6.77 -50.48
N ALA A 726 -10.73 -7.53 -50.74
CA ALA A 726 -9.62 -7.68 -49.80
C ALA A 726 -9.03 -6.31 -49.41
N TYR A 727 -8.58 -6.17 -48.16
CA TYR A 727 -8.09 -4.91 -47.59
C TYR A 727 -9.12 -3.76 -47.64
N SER A 728 -10.41 -4.10 -47.54
CA SER A 728 -11.48 -3.10 -47.47
C SER A 728 -12.65 -3.56 -46.59
N ARG A 729 -13.40 -2.60 -46.05
CA ARG A 729 -14.52 -2.82 -45.12
C ARG A 729 -15.68 -1.88 -45.44
N LEU A 730 -16.91 -2.33 -45.22
CA LEU A 730 -18.11 -1.51 -45.44
C LEU A 730 -18.03 -0.15 -44.71
N THR A 731 -18.49 0.91 -45.36
CA THR A 731 -18.71 2.21 -44.73
C THR A 731 -20.01 2.23 -43.91
N ALA A 732 -20.31 3.35 -43.25
CA ALA A 732 -21.58 3.54 -42.57
C ALA A 732 -22.79 3.69 -43.52
N THR A 733 -22.56 3.91 -44.82
CA THR A 733 -23.60 3.92 -45.86
C THR A 733 -24.08 2.50 -46.16
N GLY A 734 -23.15 1.54 -46.15
CA GLY A 734 -23.44 0.12 -46.35
C GLY A 734 -23.90 -0.25 -47.77
N PRO A 735 -24.51 -1.44 -47.94
CA PRO A 735 -25.11 -1.90 -49.19
C PRO A 735 -26.53 -1.35 -49.37
N ASP A 736 -26.90 -1.02 -50.61
CA ASP A 736 -28.17 -0.36 -50.97
C ASP A 736 -28.80 -0.95 -52.25
N VAL A 737 -30.11 -0.78 -52.40
CA VAL A 737 -30.90 -1.12 -53.59
C VAL A 737 -31.25 0.17 -54.33
N VAL A 738 -30.40 0.53 -55.28
CA VAL A 738 -30.44 1.80 -56.01
C VAL A 738 -31.64 1.88 -56.97
N ALA A 739 -31.96 0.77 -57.63
CA ALA A 739 -33.12 0.65 -58.52
C ALA A 739 -33.57 -0.81 -58.64
N ALA A 740 -34.88 -1.06 -58.56
CA ALA A 740 -35.47 -2.37 -58.81
C ALA A 740 -36.56 -2.26 -59.91
N PRO A 741 -36.69 -3.27 -60.80
CA PRO A 741 -37.80 -3.37 -61.75
C PRO A 741 -39.17 -3.31 -61.07
N ALA A 742 -40.19 -2.81 -61.77
CA ALA A 742 -41.53 -2.62 -61.18
C ALA A 742 -42.23 -3.92 -60.73
N GLY A 743 -41.81 -5.08 -61.23
CA GLY A 743 -42.30 -6.40 -60.81
C GLY A 743 -41.44 -7.12 -59.76
N LEU A 744 -40.32 -6.52 -59.33
CA LEU A 744 -39.27 -7.17 -58.55
C LEU A 744 -38.96 -6.38 -57.25
N SER A 745 -38.85 -7.08 -56.12
CA SER A 745 -38.55 -6.50 -54.81
C SER A 745 -37.24 -7.05 -54.26
N CYS A 746 -36.19 -6.24 -54.32
CA CYS A 746 -34.86 -6.56 -53.80
C CYS A 746 -34.68 -6.13 -52.34
N MET A 747 -34.00 -6.95 -51.55
CA MET A 747 -33.53 -6.59 -50.21
C MET A 747 -32.19 -7.28 -49.89
N LEU A 748 -31.32 -6.60 -49.15
CA LEU A 748 -30.13 -7.23 -48.56
C LEU A 748 -30.56 -8.21 -47.46
N VAL A 749 -30.05 -9.44 -47.51
CA VAL A 749 -30.31 -10.52 -46.55
C VAL A 749 -29.03 -10.98 -45.82
N SER A 750 -27.86 -10.84 -46.45
CA SER A 750 -26.55 -11.00 -45.79
C SER A 750 -25.64 -9.79 -46.06
N PRO A 751 -24.95 -9.23 -45.04
CA PRO A 751 -25.25 -9.41 -43.62
C PRO A 751 -26.64 -8.84 -43.29
N ALA A 752 -27.40 -9.53 -42.44
CA ALA A 752 -28.75 -9.10 -42.03
C ALA A 752 -28.77 -7.74 -41.27
N ALA A 753 -27.61 -7.28 -40.81
CA ALA A 753 -27.39 -5.95 -40.26
C ALA A 753 -26.00 -5.45 -40.71
N PRO A 754 -25.89 -4.81 -41.89
CA PRO A 754 -24.61 -4.26 -42.35
C PRO A 754 -24.15 -3.16 -41.39
N ALA A 755 -22.89 -3.27 -40.95
CA ALA A 755 -22.26 -2.33 -40.04
C ALA A 755 -20.94 -1.84 -40.62
N ALA A 756 -20.57 -0.59 -40.33
CA ALA A 756 -19.27 -0.05 -40.69
C ALA A 756 -18.15 -0.93 -40.11
N GLY A 757 -17.14 -1.26 -40.92
CA GLY A 757 -16.05 -2.17 -40.53
C GLY A 757 -16.28 -3.65 -40.84
N TYR A 758 -17.48 -4.04 -41.32
CA TYR A 758 -17.75 -5.40 -41.82
C TYR A 758 -16.93 -5.70 -43.08
N ALA A 759 -16.39 -6.91 -43.15
CA ALA A 759 -15.83 -7.50 -44.36
C ALA A 759 -16.37 -8.94 -44.52
N GLY A 760 -16.77 -9.30 -45.73
CA GLY A 760 -17.39 -10.58 -46.09
C GLY A 760 -18.50 -10.45 -47.13
N ASP A 761 -19.34 -11.49 -47.16
CA ASP A 761 -20.41 -11.78 -48.10
C ASP A 761 -21.57 -10.77 -48.05
N LEU A 762 -21.96 -10.30 -49.23
CA LEU A 762 -23.07 -9.39 -49.50
C LEU A 762 -24.09 -10.12 -50.39
N HIS A 763 -25.31 -10.27 -49.90
CA HIS A 763 -26.36 -11.04 -50.56
C HIS A 763 -27.64 -10.23 -50.65
N TRP A 764 -28.08 -9.91 -51.87
CA TRP A 764 -29.37 -9.30 -52.15
C TRP A 764 -30.31 -10.32 -52.79
N GLN A 765 -31.41 -10.64 -52.09
CA GLN A 765 -32.48 -11.47 -52.63
C GLN A 765 -33.54 -10.58 -53.29
N CYS A 766 -33.82 -10.80 -54.57
CA CYS A 766 -34.82 -10.08 -55.35
C CYS A 766 -35.98 -11.01 -55.73
N SER A 767 -37.09 -10.88 -55.01
CA SER A 767 -38.30 -11.70 -55.18
C SER A 767 -39.36 -10.99 -56.03
N GLY A 768 -40.03 -11.72 -56.90
CA GLY A 768 -41.00 -11.18 -57.86
C GLY A 768 -40.63 -11.53 -59.29
N GLN A 769 -41.28 -10.90 -60.27
CA GLN A 769 -41.12 -11.23 -61.69
C GLN A 769 -40.43 -10.08 -62.43
N MET A 770 -39.26 -10.35 -63.01
CA MET A 770 -38.48 -9.45 -63.84
C MET A 770 -38.76 -9.74 -65.31
N SER A 771 -39.43 -8.80 -65.99
CA SER A 771 -39.89 -8.97 -67.38
C SER A 771 -38.73 -8.90 -68.37
N ALA A 772 -38.98 -9.33 -69.61
CA ALA A 772 -38.05 -9.14 -70.73
C ALA A 772 -37.69 -7.66 -70.91
N GLY A 773 -36.39 -7.35 -70.88
CA GLY A 773 -35.83 -5.99 -70.97
C GLY A 773 -35.90 -5.16 -69.69
N ASP A 774 -36.33 -5.73 -68.55
CA ASP A 774 -36.22 -5.04 -67.25
C ASP A 774 -34.74 -4.91 -66.83
N GLN A 775 -34.44 -3.87 -66.04
CA GLN A 775 -33.12 -3.58 -65.49
C GLN A 775 -33.22 -3.14 -64.03
N GLY A 776 -32.21 -3.48 -63.22
CA GLY A 776 -32.05 -3.03 -61.84
C GLY A 776 -30.59 -2.78 -61.47
N VAL A 777 -30.38 -2.20 -60.27
CA VAL A 777 -29.07 -1.81 -59.76
C VAL A 777 -29.02 -1.95 -58.24
N VAL A 778 -27.98 -2.61 -57.73
CA VAL A 778 -27.57 -2.57 -56.32
C VAL A 778 -26.17 -1.96 -56.20
N SER A 779 -25.80 -1.47 -55.02
CA SER A 779 -24.48 -0.89 -54.77
C SER A 779 -24.01 -1.10 -53.34
N PHE A 780 -22.71 -0.97 -53.10
CA PHE A 780 -22.16 -0.93 -51.74
C PHE A 780 -20.89 -0.06 -51.68
N GLU A 781 -20.63 0.52 -50.51
CA GLU A 781 -19.45 1.34 -50.25
C GLU A 781 -18.47 0.63 -49.30
N VAL A 782 -17.18 0.70 -49.62
CA VAL A 782 -16.08 0.24 -48.75
C VAL A 782 -15.02 1.32 -48.56
N ALA A 783 -14.42 1.37 -47.38
CA ALA A 783 -13.16 2.05 -47.12
C ALA A 783 -11.99 1.08 -47.27
N VAL A 784 -10.88 1.53 -47.86
CA VAL A 784 -9.62 0.76 -47.93
C VAL A 784 -8.92 0.81 -46.57
N ASP A 785 -8.50 -0.34 -46.04
CA ASP A 785 -7.79 -0.48 -44.76
C ASP A 785 -6.45 0.32 -44.77
N GLU A 786 -5.98 0.75 -43.58
CA GLU A 786 -4.72 1.53 -43.40
C GLU A 786 -3.42 0.70 -43.48
#